data_AF-A0A485KTS3-F1
#
_entry.id   AF-A0A485KTS3-F1
#
_cell.length_a   1.000
_cell.length_b   1.000
_cell.length_c   1.000
_cell.angle_alpha   90.00
_cell.angle_beta   90.00
_cell.angle_gamma   90.00
#
_symmetry.space_group_name_H-M   'P 1'
#
loop_
_entity.id
_entity.type
_entity.pdbx_description
1 polymer ?
#
loop_
_entity_poly.entity_id
_entity_poly.type
_entity_poly.pdbx_seq_one_letter_code
_entity_poly.pdbx_strand_id
1 'polypeptide(L)'
;MTSQRGRRVATNDDGAVFDPKRIQKRQRDREKKRVARQEYLDEIKVLSNTILQMTAQVAALTAQTRRKASTSVTSMLSWEEVAWAMRDHVHCAVTSQHFLRKELDATKQFAALVRVHLDACQPIPMAPLYSSSSWRDTALFHGEDLRRTGSDWITSSSMMAMPPLLTSGGLADDKSEHISVWMEGDIVRMQILTEVVYPASLDDTTARVWALQAGKAEMDPPAVGTTHTVLEVVDNDIAYTRSVMPRGTVQSLCRVYREPTRSTMVCVAILHDDDFPYAPDDYKPDNKTWYSPKLTHCLEWRGRVTVHATSPQTSVVRQLMRLSQPILDRDTVMPVAEFAAIVHKKVFGTVPARTLQTDDDCVRLIRRCLVADHAWYEERLRLMVYNVRMHDAANGNAAILAGGMATNYRVCGLPRRTLADWHASHIFLLDLREPSEQTYTFSSPLVVHIPWSQQKLRSHEYPSRSTRFALFCPPAKAHEQIDWFTNAELHPTKRPWLVEFYVLASDTVLVDAKQLSLVAAHDAPLFPQPRLWTPNGLMHHLLRVIAAEPRSSSSSAMIYDLACGSCRDIVYLGEELRKRCLPYRVCGIDHNKAGLVNTAAFASRRGIGDLFQFVEMDLRKTELVRALLLQPPSSTKSTAAAVVKCVFGCRFLRRDLLLAVRDALPRGSIFAWSHFVMPDDGVWKWGHPTKRSDILDRDELCRLFAGCDYDILLNEYESDSDHGRPLNLFIARKRVASYE
;
A
#
# COMPACT_ATOMS: atom_id res chain seq x y z
N MET A 1 45.36 -15.55 51.87
CA MET A 1 45.78 -14.38 51.05
C MET A 1 44.89 -14.30 49.83
N THR A 2 44.16 -13.20 49.64
CA THR A 2 43.18 -13.05 48.56
C THR A 2 43.30 -11.65 47.96
N SER A 3 43.74 -11.56 46.70
CA SER A 3 44.08 -10.27 46.08
C SER A 3 42.87 -9.63 45.42
N GLN A 4 42.32 -8.57 46.03
CA GLN A 4 41.34 -7.70 45.39
C GLN A 4 42.05 -6.71 44.46
N ARG A 5 41.96 -6.91 43.14
CA ARG A 5 42.29 -5.87 42.15
C ARG A 5 41.06 -5.03 41.83
N GLY A 6 40.92 -3.91 42.53
CA GLY A 6 39.84 -2.93 42.31
C GLY A 6 39.87 -2.33 40.90
N ARG A 7 38.81 -2.54 40.12
CA ARG A 7 38.67 -2.04 38.75
C ARG A 7 38.11 -0.62 38.79
N ARG A 8 38.99 0.40 38.84
CA ARG A 8 38.59 1.82 38.79
C ARG A 8 37.74 2.08 37.54
N VAL A 9 36.49 2.49 37.74
CA VAL A 9 35.63 3.04 36.69
C VAL A 9 35.97 4.51 36.53
N ALA A 10 36.21 4.96 35.30
CA ALA A 10 36.43 6.37 35.02
C ALA A 10 35.09 7.11 35.03
N THR A 11 34.98 8.11 35.91
CA THR A 11 33.83 9.01 36.03
C THR A 11 34.19 10.37 35.44
N ASN A 12 33.30 10.95 34.63
CA ASN A 12 33.31 12.38 34.32
C ASN A 12 32.52 13.15 35.40
N ASP A 13 32.78 14.44 35.54
CA ASP A 13 32.34 15.26 36.68
C ASP A 13 30.80 15.40 36.84
N ASP A 14 30.02 15.19 35.78
CA ASP A 14 28.55 15.24 35.82
C ASP A 14 27.87 14.03 36.49
N GLY A 15 28.63 13.02 36.94
CA GLY A 15 28.12 11.83 37.67
C GLY A 15 27.20 10.88 36.89
N ALA A 16 26.83 11.22 35.64
CA ALA A 16 25.90 10.44 34.82
C ALA A 16 26.52 9.13 34.31
N VAL A 17 26.03 7.99 34.81
CA VAL A 17 26.43 6.66 34.33
C VAL A 17 25.96 6.45 32.89
N PHE A 18 26.88 6.51 31.93
CA PHE A 18 26.58 6.27 30.53
C PHE A 18 26.31 4.78 30.27
N ASP A 19 25.07 4.46 29.87
CA ASP A 19 24.71 3.13 29.35
C ASP A 19 25.60 2.76 28.14
N PRO A 20 26.41 1.68 28.21
CA PRO A 20 27.26 1.26 27.11
C PRO A 20 26.46 0.83 25.86
N LYS A 21 25.21 0.37 26.01
CA LYS A 21 24.34 0.04 24.87
C LYS A 21 23.97 1.32 24.09
N ARG A 22 23.70 2.43 24.78
CA ARG A 22 23.47 3.76 24.16
C ARG A 22 24.70 4.30 23.43
N ILE A 23 25.92 4.06 23.94
CA ILE A 23 27.16 4.38 23.23
C ILE A 23 27.32 3.50 21.98
N GLN A 24 27.19 2.18 22.12
CA GLN A 24 27.34 1.24 21.01
C GLN A 24 26.28 1.46 19.91
N LYS A 25 25.04 1.82 20.27
CA LYS A 25 24.01 2.23 19.32
C LYS A 25 24.41 3.50 18.57
N ARG A 26 24.87 4.55 19.28
CA ARG A 26 25.39 5.78 18.64
C ARG A 26 26.57 5.52 17.70
N GLN A 27 27.43 4.55 17.99
CA GLN A 27 28.51 4.12 17.09
C GLN A 27 27.94 3.43 15.83
N ARG A 28 27.03 2.46 15.98
CA ARG A 28 26.36 1.80 14.83
C ARG A 28 25.56 2.78 13.96
N ASP A 29 24.86 3.73 14.58
CA ASP A 29 24.09 4.78 13.86
C ASP A 29 25.00 5.74 13.09
N ARG A 30 26.20 6.06 13.63
CA ARG A 30 27.23 6.83 12.92
C ARG A 30 27.81 6.03 11.77
N GLU A 31 28.12 4.75 11.99
CA GLU A 31 28.72 3.89 10.97
C GLU A 31 27.77 3.61 9.81
N LYS A 32 26.49 3.29 10.08
CA LYS A 32 25.48 3.13 9.03
C LYS A 32 25.29 4.42 8.21
N LYS A 33 25.42 5.60 8.83
CA LYS A 33 25.42 6.89 8.13
C LYS A 33 26.72 7.19 7.38
N ARG A 34 27.85 6.56 7.74
CA ARG A 34 29.12 6.62 7.00
C ARG A 34 29.04 5.77 5.74
N VAL A 35 28.61 4.51 5.89
CA VAL A 35 28.40 3.56 4.79
C VAL A 35 27.40 4.11 3.77
N ALA A 36 26.20 4.52 4.17
CA ALA A 36 25.19 5.05 3.25
C ALA A 36 25.59 6.36 2.54
N ARG A 37 26.55 7.11 3.08
CA ARG A 37 27.14 8.27 2.39
C ARG A 37 28.23 7.85 1.41
N GLN A 38 28.99 6.81 1.73
CA GLN A 38 30.01 6.26 0.84
C GLN A 38 29.36 5.61 -0.38
N GLU A 39 28.34 4.77 -0.18
CA GLU A 39 27.53 4.15 -1.25
C GLU A 39 27.01 5.19 -2.25
N TYR A 40 26.42 6.29 -1.76
CA TYR A 40 25.93 7.39 -2.59
C TYR A 40 27.03 8.17 -3.33
N LEU A 41 28.20 8.37 -2.71
CA LEU A 41 29.35 9.01 -3.35
C LEU A 41 29.98 8.12 -4.43
N ASP A 42 30.00 6.80 -4.21
CA ASP A 42 30.49 5.84 -5.19
C ASP A 42 29.51 5.66 -6.36
N GLU A 43 28.20 5.69 -6.12
CA GLU A 43 27.16 5.76 -7.17
C GLU A 43 27.34 7.01 -8.05
N ILE A 44 27.46 8.20 -7.45
CA ILE A 44 27.74 9.45 -8.18
C ILE A 44 29.03 9.34 -9.01
N LYS A 45 30.07 8.71 -8.45
CA LYS A 45 31.36 8.53 -9.12
C LYS A 45 31.26 7.58 -10.32
N VAL A 46 30.49 6.49 -10.20
CA VAL A 46 30.18 5.58 -11.31
C VAL A 46 29.40 6.30 -12.40
N LEU A 47 28.31 7.00 -12.05
CA LEU A 47 27.49 7.74 -13.02
C LEU A 47 28.29 8.85 -13.73
N SER A 48 29.14 9.58 -13.00
CA SER A 48 30.04 10.60 -13.56
C SER A 48 31.04 9.98 -14.56
N ASN A 49 31.65 8.85 -14.22
CA ASN A 49 32.55 8.13 -15.12
C ASN A 49 31.81 7.64 -16.38
N THR A 50 30.60 7.09 -16.26
CA THR A 50 29.77 6.68 -17.40
C THR A 50 29.41 7.85 -18.30
N ILE A 51 29.04 9.00 -17.73
CA ILE A 51 28.76 10.23 -18.48
C ILE A 51 30.02 10.68 -19.23
N LEU A 52 31.20 10.67 -18.60
CA LEU A 52 32.46 11.01 -19.27
C LEU A 52 32.80 10.03 -20.41
N GLN A 53 32.60 8.72 -20.20
CA GLN A 53 32.86 7.69 -21.20
C GLN A 53 31.91 7.80 -22.41
N MET A 54 30.61 7.96 -22.19
CA MET A 54 29.63 8.16 -23.26
C MET A 54 29.86 9.49 -23.99
N THR A 55 30.19 10.57 -23.27
CA THR A 55 30.57 11.85 -23.87
C THR A 55 31.82 11.70 -24.76
N ALA A 56 32.82 10.96 -24.31
CA ALA A 56 34.02 10.67 -25.09
C ALA A 56 33.72 9.81 -26.34
N GLN A 57 32.84 8.82 -26.24
CA GLN A 57 32.38 8.02 -27.39
C GLN A 57 31.62 8.87 -28.42
N VAL A 58 30.66 9.70 -27.99
CA VAL A 58 29.93 10.60 -28.88
C VAL A 58 30.86 11.63 -29.53
N ALA A 59 31.81 12.19 -28.78
CA ALA A 59 32.83 13.08 -29.32
C ALA A 59 33.75 12.38 -30.34
N ALA A 60 34.18 11.14 -30.06
CA ALA A 60 35.02 10.34 -30.96
C ALA A 60 34.28 9.98 -32.26
N LEU A 61 33.03 9.52 -32.18
CA LEU A 61 32.18 9.26 -33.34
C LEU A 61 31.93 10.54 -34.14
N THR A 62 31.58 11.65 -33.49
CA THR A 62 31.37 12.94 -34.16
C THR A 62 32.64 13.44 -34.84
N ALA A 63 33.81 13.24 -34.22
CA ALA A 63 35.11 13.59 -34.81
C ALA A 63 35.49 12.67 -35.99
N GLN A 64 35.16 11.37 -35.94
CA GLN A 64 35.31 10.47 -37.08
C GLN A 64 34.41 10.89 -38.25
N THR A 65 33.12 11.15 -37.99
CA THR A 65 32.18 11.62 -39.03
C THR A 65 32.62 12.95 -39.62
N ARG A 66 33.10 13.91 -38.80
CA ARG A 66 33.63 15.19 -39.30
C ARG A 66 34.93 15.03 -40.10
N ARG A 67 35.86 14.15 -39.69
CA ARG A 67 37.09 13.85 -40.46
C ARG A 67 36.80 13.14 -41.80
N LYS A 68 35.77 12.27 -41.85
CA LYS A 68 35.29 11.71 -43.12
C LYS A 68 34.66 12.80 -43.99
N ALA A 69 33.78 13.63 -43.44
CA ALA A 69 33.12 14.71 -44.17
C ALA A 69 34.07 15.82 -44.66
N SER A 70 35.15 16.13 -43.94
CA SER A 70 36.14 17.13 -44.39
C SER A 70 37.01 16.67 -45.57
N THR A 71 36.89 15.41 -45.98
CA THR A 71 37.75 14.77 -47.00
C THR A 71 36.95 14.24 -48.20
N SER A 72 35.62 14.36 -48.19
CA SER A 72 34.76 14.04 -49.34
C SER A 72 33.54 14.95 -49.40
N VAL A 73 33.37 15.64 -50.54
CA VAL A 73 32.19 16.47 -50.85
C VAL A 73 31.14 15.67 -51.65
N THR A 74 31.26 14.34 -51.68
CA THR A 74 30.26 13.43 -52.28
C THR A 74 29.67 12.51 -51.20
N SER A 75 28.39 12.71 -50.88
CA SER A 75 27.65 11.94 -49.87
C SER A 75 27.11 10.61 -50.44
N MET A 76 28.00 9.79 -50.99
CA MET A 76 27.68 8.43 -51.44
C MET A 76 28.74 7.47 -50.89
N LEU A 77 28.31 6.29 -50.45
CA LEU A 77 29.22 5.20 -50.06
C LEU A 77 30.10 4.82 -51.26
N SER A 78 31.34 4.41 -51.00
CA SER A 78 32.19 3.87 -52.06
C SER A 78 31.58 2.57 -52.61
N TRP A 79 31.79 2.31 -53.91
CA TRP A 79 31.38 1.02 -54.50
C TRP A 79 32.06 -0.18 -53.84
N GLU A 80 33.21 0.02 -53.19
CA GLU A 80 33.88 -0.99 -52.36
C GLU A 80 33.11 -1.29 -51.06
N GLU A 81 32.69 -0.27 -50.30
CA GLU A 81 31.84 -0.43 -49.12
C GLU A 81 30.48 -1.07 -49.48
N VAL A 82 29.89 -0.69 -50.62
CA VAL A 82 28.66 -1.31 -51.14
C VAL A 82 28.89 -2.79 -51.49
N ALA A 83 29.99 -3.12 -52.19
CA ALA A 83 30.32 -4.50 -52.53
C ALA A 83 30.63 -5.36 -51.28
N TRP A 84 31.21 -4.79 -50.23
CA TRP A 84 31.43 -5.46 -48.96
C TRP A 84 30.11 -5.76 -48.24
N ALA A 85 29.22 -4.77 -48.11
CA ALA A 85 27.91 -4.95 -47.51
C ALA A 85 27.05 -5.98 -48.28
N MET A 86 27.12 -5.99 -49.61
CA MET A 86 26.47 -7.02 -50.43
C MET A 86 27.09 -8.40 -50.23
N ARG A 87 28.41 -8.51 -50.05
CA ARG A 87 29.09 -9.79 -49.77
C ARG A 87 28.64 -10.38 -48.42
N ASP A 88 28.56 -9.56 -47.37
CA ASP A 88 28.07 -10.01 -46.06
C ASP A 88 26.60 -10.43 -46.11
N HIS A 89 25.75 -9.69 -46.83
CA HIS A 89 24.36 -10.09 -47.08
C HIS A 89 24.26 -11.45 -47.80
N VAL A 90 25.12 -11.69 -48.81
CA VAL A 90 25.19 -12.99 -49.50
C VAL A 90 25.67 -14.10 -48.55
N HIS A 91 26.69 -13.85 -47.73
CA HIS A 91 27.19 -14.83 -46.76
C HIS A 91 26.12 -15.22 -45.73
N CYS A 92 25.41 -14.23 -45.17
CA CYS A 92 24.26 -14.45 -44.28
C CYS A 92 23.13 -15.21 -44.98
N ALA A 93 22.78 -14.85 -46.23
CA ALA A 93 21.75 -15.55 -47.00
C ALA A 93 22.11 -17.02 -47.29
N VAL A 94 23.37 -17.31 -47.64
CA VAL A 94 23.86 -18.68 -47.87
C VAL A 94 23.85 -19.49 -46.56
N THR A 95 24.25 -18.88 -45.44
CA THR A 95 24.22 -19.52 -44.12
C THR A 95 22.79 -19.90 -43.72
N SER A 96 21.84 -18.97 -43.85
CA SER A 96 20.42 -19.23 -43.60
C SER A 96 19.82 -20.26 -44.57
N GLN A 97 20.20 -20.24 -45.85
CA GLN A 97 19.76 -21.25 -46.82
C GLN A 97 20.26 -22.65 -46.44
N HIS A 98 21.49 -22.79 -45.94
CA HIS A 98 22.01 -24.08 -45.52
C HIS A 98 21.28 -24.62 -44.28
N PHE A 99 20.99 -23.74 -43.30
CA PHE A 99 20.18 -24.08 -42.13
C PHE A 99 18.77 -24.54 -42.54
N LEU A 100 18.06 -23.74 -43.32
CA LEU A 100 16.69 -24.06 -43.77
C LEU A 100 16.62 -25.34 -44.62
N ARG A 101 17.67 -25.69 -45.38
CA ARG A 101 17.75 -26.98 -46.07
C ARG A 101 17.87 -28.15 -45.09
N LYS A 102 18.73 -28.03 -44.07
CA LYS A 102 18.90 -29.07 -43.03
C LYS A 102 17.60 -29.28 -42.24
N GLU A 103 16.93 -28.19 -41.90
CA GLU A 103 15.63 -28.20 -41.22
C GLU A 103 14.55 -28.86 -42.10
N LEU A 104 14.42 -28.43 -43.36
CA LEU A 104 13.49 -29.02 -44.32
C LEU A 104 13.72 -30.53 -44.53
N ASP A 105 14.97 -30.98 -44.59
CA ASP A 105 15.29 -32.41 -44.76
C ASP A 105 14.99 -33.22 -43.49
N ALA A 106 15.16 -32.65 -42.30
CA ALA A 106 14.67 -33.24 -41.06
C ALA A 106 13.12 -33.32 -41.02
N THR A 107 12.43 -32.26 -41.44
CA THR A 107 10.95 -32.26 -41.56
C THR A 107 10.45 -33.31 -42.55
N LYS A 108 11.14 -33.53 -43.68
CA LYS A 108 10.82 -34.62 -44.63
C LYS A 108 10.99 -36.00 -44.00
N GLN A 109 12.06 -36.23 -43.23
CA GLN A 109 12.30 -37.50 -42.55
C GLN A 109 11.21 -37.76 -41.49
N PHE A 110 10.86 -36.74 -40.70
CA PHE A 110 9.75 -36.81 -39.74
C PHE A 110 8.41 -37.10 -40.42
N ALA A 111 8.07 -36.37 -41.50
CA ALA A 111 6.85 -36.59 -42.26
C ALA A 111 6.79 -37.99 -42.90
N ALA A 112 7.93 -38.56 -43.32
CA ALA A 112 8.00 -39.93 -43.80
C ALA A 112 7.76 -40.95 -42.68
N LEU A 113 8.35 -40.77 -41.50
CA LEU A 113 8.10 -41.62 -40.32
C LEU A 113 6.63 -41.57 -39.88
N VAL A 114 6.06 -40.36 -39.77
CA VAL A 114 4.63 -40.17 -39.47
C VAL A 114 3.76 -40.84 -40.52
N ARG A 115 4.09 -40.77 -41.82
CA ARG A 115 3.30 -41.47 -42.85
C ARG A 115 3.41 -42.98 -42.74
N VAL A 116 4.59 -43.55 -42.52
CA VAL A 116 4.74 -45.01 -42.29
C VAL A 116 3.95 -45.46 -41.06
N HIS A 117 3.90 -44.66 -40.00
CA HIS A 117 3.11 -44.97 -38.80
C HIS A 117 1.60 -44.89 -39.08
N LEU A 118 1.13 -43.86 -39.81
CA LEU A 118 -0.26 -43.74 -40.25
C LEU A 118 -0.69 -44.81 -41.26
N ASP A 119 0.20 -45.24 -42.16
CA ASP A 119 -0.01 -46.31 -43.14
C ASP A 119 -0.04 -47.70 -42.46
N ALA A 120 0.59 -47.85 -41.28
CA ALA A 120 0.63 -49.09 -40.49
C ALA A 120 -0.54 -49.23 -39.50
N CYS A 121 -1.06 -48.13 -38.98
CA CYS A 121 -2.32 -48.11 -38.23
C CYS A 121 -3.49 -48.42 -39.18
N GLN A 122 -4.38 -49.35 -38.81
CA GLN A 122 -5.56 -49.62 -39.66
C GLN A 122 -6.39 -48.34 -39.89
N PRO A 123 -7.00 -48.17 -41.07
CA PRO A 123 -7.66 -46.93 -41.44
C PRO A 123 -8.87 -46.64 -40.54
N ILE A 124 -8.64 -45.81 -39.53
CA ILE A 124 -9.69 -45.20 -38.71
C ILE A 124 -10.65 -44.50 -39.69
N PRO A 125 -11.96 -44.81 -39.70
CA PRO A 125 -12.90 -44.28 -40.69
C PRO A 125 -12.96 -42.74 -40.69
N MET A 126 -12.18 -42.11 -41.56
CA MET A 126 -12.10 -40.66 -41.68
C MET A 126 -13.32 -40.09 -42.40
N ALA A 127 -14.41 -39.97 -41.65
CA ALA A 127 -15.45 -38.97 -41.87
C ALA A 127 -15.24 -37.81 -40.87
N PRO A 128 -14.25 -36.91 -41.06
CA PRO A 128 -14.02 -35.81 -40.16
C PRO A 128 -15.14 -34.77 -40.29
N LEU A 129 -16.13 -34.85 -39.40
CA LEU A 129 -16.90 -33.67 -39.04
C LEU A 129 -15.92 -32.66 -38.42
N TYR A 130 -15.61 -31.59 -39.14
CA TYR A 130 -14.69 -30.51 -38.73
C TYR A 130 -15.25 -29.63 -37.58
N SER A 131 -16.12 -30.19 -36.75
CA SER A 131 -16.96 -29.50 -35.75
C SER A 131 -16.91 -30.16 -34.36
N SER A 132 -15.73 -30.64 -33.96
CA SER A 132 -15.37 -30.95 -32.56
C SER A 132 -13.85 -30.97 -32.42
N SER A 133 -13.33 -30.80 -31.19
CA SER A 133 -11.88 -30.77 -30.94
C SER A 133 -11.24 -32.12 -31.26
N SER A 134 -10.51 -32.20 -32.38
CA SER A 134 -9.84 -33.44 -32.80
C SER A 134 -8.71 -33.80 -31.83
N TRP A 135 -8.38 -35.10 -31.73
CA TRP A 135 -7.28 -35.63 -30.92
C TRP A 135 -5.94 -34.90 -31.11
N ARG A 136 -5.70 -34.29 -32.28
CA ARG A 136 -4.50 -33.50 -32.61
C ARG A 136 -4.31 -32.25 -31.75
N ASP A 137 -5.36 -31.78 -31.08
CA ASP A 137 -5.33 -30.60 -30.21
C ASP A 137 -5.24 -30.95 -28.70
N THR A 138 -5.35 -32.23 -28.32
CA THR A 138 -5.48 -32.69 -26.91
C THR A 138 -4.77 -34.02 -26.58
N ALA A 139 -3.97 -34.58 -27.49
CA ALA A 139 -3.22 -35.83 -27.27
C ALA A 139 -1.70 -35.64 -27.32
N LEU A 140 -0.97 -36.29 -26.40
CA LEU A 140 0.48 -36.45 -26.43
C LEU A 140 0.84 -37.94 -26.54
N PHE A 141 1.63 -38.27 -27.56
CA PHE A 141 2.03 -39.64 -27.87
C PHE A 141 3.35 -40.00 -27.19
N HIS A 142 3.56 -41.30 -26.95
CA HIS A 142 4.79 -41.83 -26.39
C HIS A 142 6.06 -41.40 -27.17
N GLY A 143 7.08 -40.94 -26.45
CA GLY A 143 8.44 -40.70 -26.97
C GLY A 143 8.82 -39.22 -27.15
N GLU A 144 10.01 -38.85 -26.67
CA GLU A 144 10.44 -37.45 -26.47
C GLU A 144 10.20 -36.51 -27.67
N ASP A 145 10.64 -36.89 -28.87
CA ASP A 145 10.48 -36.05 -30.07
C ASP A 145 9.00 -35.83 -30.43
N LEU A 146 8.16 -36.87 -30.31
CA LEU A 146 6.73 -36.79 -30.56
C LEU A 146 6.02 -35.94 -29.50
N ARG A 147 6.40 -36.06 -28.22
CA ARG A 147 5.90 -35.21 -27.13
C ARG A 147 6.28 -33.75 -27.32
N ARG A 148 7.53 -33.48 -27.71
CA ARG A 148 8.07 -32.13 -27.96
C ARG A 148 7.37 -31.47 -29.15
N THR A 149 7.26 -32.17 -30.28
CA THR A 149 6.54 -31.68 -31.47
C THR A 149 5.04 -31.54 -31.22
N GLY A 150 4.41 -32.50 -30.53
CA GLY A 150 3.00 -32.40 -30.13
C GLY A 150 2.74 -31.22 -29.20
N SER A 151 3.63 -30.97 -28.24
CA SER A 151 3.53 -29.85 -27.31
C SER A 151 3.68 -28.49 -28.00
N ASP A 152 4.66 -28.35 -28.90
CA ASP A 152 4.80 -27.14 -29.70
C ASP A 152 3.59 -26.92 -30.63
N TRP A 153 3.12 -27.97 -31.32
CA TRP A 153 1.93 -27.92 -32.18
C TRP A 153 0.67 -27.48 -31.40
N ILE A 154 0.37 -28.16 -30.29
CA ILE A 154 -0.84 -27.91 -29.47
C ILE A 154 -0.82 -26.48 -28.92
N THR A 155 0.32 -26.02 -28.39
CA THR A 155 0.44 -24.67 -27.83
C THR A 155 0.47 -23.59 -28.90
N SER A 156 1.03 -23.85 -30.09
CA SER A 156 1.07 -22.93 -31.24
C SER A 156 -0.28 -22.81 -31.93
N SER A 157 -0.97 -23.93 -32.19
CA SER A 157 -2.36 -23.98 -32.67
C SER A 157 -3.29 -23.19 -31.74
N SER A 158 -3.15 -23.41 -30.43
CA SER A 158 -3.92 -22.69 -29.42
C SER A 158 -3.51 -21.20 -29.32
N MET A 159 -2.26 -20.80 -29.60
CA MET A 159 -1.87 -19.39 -29.70
C MET A 159 -2.45 -18.71 -30.94
N MET A 160 -2.38 -19.34 -32.12
CA MET A 160 -2.93 -18.82 -33.37
C MET A 160 -4.46 -18.66 -33.30
N ALA A 161 -5.16 -19.56 -32.61
CA ALA A 161 -6.60 -19.49 -32.38
C ALA A 161 -7.04 -18.46 -31.31
N MET A 162 -6.26 -17.40 -31.05
CA MET A 162 -6.55 -16.38 -30.03
C MET A 162 -7.70 -15.44 -30.43
N PRO A 163 -8.80 -15.36 -29.66
CA PRO A 163 -9.88 -14.42 -29.92
C PRO A 163 -9.42 -12.95 -29.86
N PRO A 164 -9.94 -12.06 -30.74
CA PRO A 164 -9.60 -10.63 -30.74
C PRO A 164 -9.80 -9.91 -29.39
N LEU A 165 -10.71 -10.38 -28.53
CA LEU A 165 -10.98 -9.82 -27.20
C LEU A 165 -9.76 -9.85 -26.26
N LEU A 166 -8.76 -10.72 -26.50
CA LEU A 166 -7.51 -10.74 -25.75
C LEU A 166 -6.46 -9.73 -26.27
N THR A 167 -6.72 -9.15 -27.44
CA THR A 167 -5.82 -8.23 -28.17
C THR A 167 -6.32 -6.77 -28.17
N SER A 168 -7.60 -6.54 -27.88
CA SER A 168 -8.16 -5.21 -27.65
C SER A 168 -7.54 -4.55 -26.42
N GLY A 169 -7.07 -3.31 -26.58
CA GLY A 169 -6.35 -2.60 -25.51
C GLY A 169 -7.24 -2.13 -24.35
N GLY A 170 -8.47 -1.69 -24.62
CA GLY A 170 -9.39 -1.12 -23.63
C GLY A 170 -9.91 -2.15 -22.62
N LEU A 171 -10.05 -1.73 -21.35
CA LEU A 171 -10.90 -2.40 -20.37
C LEU A 171 -12.37 -2.21 -20.79
N ALA A 172 -13.26 -3.17 -20.51
CA ALA A 172 -14.70 -2.96 -20.73
C ALA A 172 -15.38 -2.41 -19.48
N ASP A 173 -16.28 -1.45 -19.65
CA ASP A 173 -17.00 -0.80 -18.54
C ASP A 173 -18.12 -1.70 -17.95
N ASP A 174 -18.70 -2.63 -18.73
CA ASP A 174 -19.70 -3.59 -18.25
C ASP A 174 -19.14 -5.01 -18.09
N LYS A 175 -19.07 -5.47 -16.83
CA LYS A 175 -18.70 -6.85 -16.48
C LYS A 175 -19.70 -7.91 -17.00
N SER A 176 -20.90 -7.54 -17.48
CA SER A 176 -21.81 -8.49 -18.13
C SER A 176 -21.34 -8.93 -19.51
N GLU A 177 -20.68 -8.05 -20.28
CA GLU A 177 -20.12 -8.38 -21.61
C GLU A 177 -18.99 -9.43 -21.52
N HIS A 178 -18.32 -9.49 -20.37
CA HIS A 178 -17.27 -10.46 -20.08
C HIS A 178 -17.76 -11.92 -19.99
N ILE A 179 -19.07 -12.18 -19.90
CA ILE A 179 -19.61 -13.53 -19.78
C ILE A 179 -20.65 -13.79 -20.88
N SER A 180 -20.29 -14.65 -21.84
CA SER A 180 -21.22 -15.21 -22.82
C SER A 180 -21.47 -16.70 -22.56
N VAL A 181 -22.69 -17.15 -22.86
CA VAL A 181 -23.13 -18.54 -22.76
C VAL A 181 -24.04 -18.82 -23.96
N TRP A 182 -23.82 -19.92 -24.67
CA TRP A 182 -24.53 -20.27 -25.90
C TRP A 182 -24.61 -21.80 -26.06
N MET A 183 -25.46 -22.30 -26.97
CA MET A 183 -25.47 -23.72 -27.36
C MET A 183 -24.63 -23.95 -28.62
N GLU A 184 -23.92 -25.07 -28.69
CA GLU A 184 -23.27 -25.60 -29.89
C GLU A 184 -23.67 -27.06 -30.05
N GLY A 185 -24.70 -27.33 -30.87
CA GLY A 185 -25.43 -28.59 -30.78
C GLY A 185 -26.07 -28.73 -29.39
N ASP A 186 -25.99 -29.93 -28.82
CA ASP A 186 -26.53 -30.25 -27.48
C ASP A 186 -25.59 -29.83 -26.32
N ILE A 187 -24.53 -29.07 -26.61
CA ILE A 187 -23.48 -28.68 -25.66
C ILE A 187 -23.56 -27.19 -25.34
N VAL A 188 -23.82 -26.83 -24.07
CA VAL A 188 -23.63 -25.46 -23.57
C VAL A 188 -22.14 -25.11 -23.64
N ARG A 189 -21.84 -24.05 -24.36
CA ARG A 189 -20.56 -23.33 -24.33
C ARG A 189 -20.67 -22.10 -23.44
N MET A 190 -19.60 -21.77 -22.74
CA MET A 190 -19.44 -20.52 -21.99
C MET A 190 -18.09 -19.89 -22.30
N GLN A 191 -18.00 -18.57 -22.16
CA GLN A 191 -16.74 -17.82 -22.16
C GLN A 191 -16.78 -16.80 -21.02
N ILE A 192 -15.70 -16.72 -20.25
CA ILE A 192 -15.54 -15.82 -19.11
C ILE A 192 -14.25 -15.03 -19.32
N LEU A 193 -14.33 -13.71 -19.32
CA LEU A 193 -13.20 -12.79 -19.25
C LEU A 193 -13.09 -12.23 -17.82
N THR A 194 -11.87 -12.24 -17.28
CA THR A 194 -11.56 -11.65 -15.98
C THR A 194 -10.34 -10.76 -16.15
N GLU A 195 -10.42 -9.52 -15.68
CA GLU A 195 -9.36 -8.52 -15.83
C GLU A 195 -8.97 -7.99 -14.45
N VAL A 196 -7.67 -7.95 -14.15
CA VAL A 196 -7.13 -7.39 -12.90
C VAL A 196 -5.96 -6.47 -13.22
N VAL A 197 -6.01 -5.23 -12.70
CA VAL A 197 -4.89 -4.30 -12.75
C VAL A 197 -3.89 -4.66 -11.63
N TYR A 198 -2.61 -4.80 -11.98
CA TYR A 198 -1.54 -5.15 -11.06
C TYR A 198 -0.42 -4.08 -11.06
N PRO A 199 -0.01 -3.54 -9.90
CA PRO A 199 0.98 -2.47 -9.80
C PRO A 199 2.42 -3.03 -9.81
N ALA A 200 2.77 -3.75 -10.88
CA ALA A 200 4.15 -4.13 -11.19
C ALA A 200 4.40 -4.15 -12.71
N SER A 201 5.68 -4.24 -13.08
CA SER A 201 6.13 -4.35 -14.46
C SER A 201 5.59 -5.61 -15.15
N LEU A 202 5.63 -5.60 -16.48
CA LEU A 202 5.26 -6.74 -17.32
C LEU A 202 6.03 -8.02 -16.92
N ASP A 203 7.34 -7.90 -16.68
CA ASP A 203 8.21 -9.05 -16.41
C ASP A 203 7.96 -9.72 -15.06
N ASP A 204 7.82 -8.94 -13.98
CA ASP A 204 7.53 -9.49 -12.64
C ASP A 204 6.14 -10.15 -12.60
N THR A 205 5.16 -9.53 -13.24
CA THR A 205 3.79 -10.05 -13.39
C THR A 205 3.79 -11.34 -14.23
N THR A 206 4.54 -11.36 -15.34
CA THR A 206 4.72 -12.54 -16.19
C THR A 206 5.42 -13.66 -15.41
N ALA A 207 6.47 -13.35 -14.64
CA ALA A 207 7.20 -14.34 -13.85
C ALA A 207 6.32 -14.99 -12.77
N ARG A 208 5.50 -14.21 -12.06
CA ARG A 208 4.57 -14.72 -11.03
C ARG A 208 3.53 -15.66 -11.60
N VAL A 209 2.82 -15.23 -12.64
CA VAL A 209 1.76 -16.05 -13.25
C VAL A 209 2.36 -17.27 -13.96
N TRP A 210 3.53 -17.14 -14.62
CA TRP A 210 4.22 -18.28 -15.22
C TRP A 210 4.67 -19.29 -14.18
N ALA A 211 5.24 -18.84 -13.06
CA ALA A 211 5.69 -19.74 -12.00
C ALA A 211 4.54 -20.57 -11.42
N LEU A 212 3.36 -19.97 -11.23
CA LEU A 212 2.17 -20.68 -10.76
C LEU A 212 1.60 -21.66 -11.80
N GLN A 213 1.61 -21.32 -13.10
CA GLN A 213 1.13 -22.20 -14.18
C GLN A 213 2.11 -23.31 -14.56
N ALA A 214 3.40 -23.14 -14.27
CA ALA A 214 4.47 -24.10 -14.54
C ALA A 214 4.88 -24.94 -13.31
N GLY A 215 4.08 -24.93 -12.24
CA GLY A 215 4.34 -25.68 -11.00
C GLY A 215 5.62 -25.30 -10.26
N LYS A 216 6.11 -24.07 -10.45
CA LYS A 216 7.28 -23.48 -9.78
C LYS A 216 6.88 -22.60 -8.58
N ALA A 217 5.58 -22.51 -8.28
CA ALA A 217 5.03 -21.77 -7.14
C ALA A 217 3.63 -22.25 -6.72
N GLU A 218 3.27 -21.98 -5.47
CA GLU A 218 1.93 -22.18 -4.88
C GLU A 218 1.22 -20.85 -4.59
N MET A 219 -0.08 -20.89 -4.32
CA MET A 219 -0.84 -19.76 -3.74
C MET A 219 -0.74 -19.78 -2.21
N ASP A 220 -0.78 -18.61 -1.56
CA ASP A 220 -0.83 -18.46 -0.10
C ASP A 220 -2.15 -17.78 0.36
N PRO A 221 -3.05 -18.47 1.08
CA PRO A 221 -2.98 -19.88 1.46
C PRO A 221 -3.19 -20.82 0.26
N PRO A 222 -2.69 -22.07 0.32
CA PRO A 222 -2.87 -23.05 -0.75
C PRO A 222 -4.35 -23.41 -0.92
N ALA A 223 -4.77 -23.67 -2.16
CA ALA A 223 -6.15 -24.04 -2.47
C ALA A 223 -6.52 -25.37 -1.81
N VAL A 224 -7.43 -25.33 -0.83
CA VAL A 224 -7.73 -26.46 0.06
C VAL A 224 -8.04 -27.75 -0.71
N GLY A 225 -7.20 -28.76 -0.49
CA GLY A 225 -7.33 -30.09 -1.13
C GLY A 225 -6.83 -30.16 -2.58
N THR A 226 -6.17 -29.13 -3.09
CA THR A 226 -5.51 -29.14 -4.41
C THR A 226 -4.01 -29.39 -4.24
N THR A 227 -3.46 -30.34 -4.98
CA THR A 227 -2.02 -30.51 -5.19
C THR A 227 -1.69 -30.22 -6.66
N HIS A 228 -0.50 -29.69 -6.92
CA HIS A 228 -0.06 -29.34 -8.26
C HIS A 228 1.36 -29.85 -8.46
N THR A 229 1.55 -30.65 -9.50
CA THR A 229 2.78 -31.42 -9.76
C THR A 229 3.25 -31.12 -11.17
N VAL A 230 4.55 -30.89 -11.38
CA VAL A 230 5.11 -30.85 -12.74
C VAL A 230 5.30 -32.29 -13.24
N LEU A 231 4.73 -32.64 -14.39
CA LEU A 231 4.93 -33.93 -15.04
C LEU A 231 6.20 -33.92 -15.89
N GLU A 232 6.37 -32.86 -16.68
CA GLU A 232 7.42 -32.73 -17.68
C GLU A 232 7.75 -31.25 -17.91
N VAL A 233 9.04 -30.94 -18.05
CA VAL A 233 9.53 -29.59 -18.42
C VAL A 233 10.11 -29.71 -19.82
N VAL A 234 9.30 -29.38 -20.83
CA VAL A 234 9.66 -29.55 -22.25
C VAL A 234 10.72 -28.52 -22.65
N ASP A 235 10.59 -27.28 -22.15
CA ASP A 235 11.65 -26.25 -22.17
C ASP A 235 11.44 -25.20 -21.04
N ASN A 236 12.11 -24.04 -21.10
CA ASN A 236 11.97 -22.98 -20.08
C ASN A 236 10.57 -22.32 -20.04
N ASP A 237 9.92 -22.32 -21.20
CA ASP A 237 8.68 -21.61 -21.53
C ASP A 237 7.52 -22.56 -21.85
N ILE A 238 7.75 -23.88 -21.92
CA ILE A 238 6.75 -24.96 -21.99
C ILE A 238 6.87 -25.89 -20.78
N ALA A 239 5.79 -26.02 -20.00
CA ALA A 239 5.71 -26.89 -18.83
C ALA A 239 4.40 -27.68 -18.82
N TYR A 240 4.48 -28.99 -18.61
CA TYR A 240 3.33 -29.89 -18.52
C TYR A 240 3.10 -30.28 -17.07
N THR A 241 1.89 -30.04 -16.57
CA THR A 241 1.57 -30.06 -15.14
C THR A 241 0.31 -30.88 -14.85
N ARG A 242 0.26 -31.54 -13.69
CA ARG A 242 -0.90 -32.27 -13.17
C ARG A 242 -1.41 -31.59 -11.91
N SER A 243 -2.60 -31.00 -12.00
CA SER A 243 -3.35 -30.52 -10.84
C SER A 243 -4.31 -31.63 -10.39
N VAL A 244 -4.18 -32.14 -9.17
CA VAL A 244 -5.15 -33.05 -8.56
C VAL A 244 -5.94 -32.26 -7.53
N MET A 245 -7.26 -32.35 -7.54
CA MET A 245 -8.14 -31.66 -6.58
C MET A 245 -9.28 -32.58 -6.14
N PRO A 246 -10.16 -32.20 -5.17
CA PRO A 246 -11.14 -33.11 -4.56
C PRO A 246 -12.32 -33.55 -5.47
N ARG A 247 -12.09 -33.57 -6.78
CA ARG A 247 -13.04 -33.80 -7.89
C ARG A 247 -12.45 -34.56 -9.08
N GLY A 248 -11.13 -34.80 -9.11
CA GLY A 248 -10.43 -35.39 -10.24
C GLY A 248 -9.09 -34.71 -10.53
N THR A 249 -8.58 -34.97 -11.72
CA THR A 249 -7.24 -34.55 -12.16
C THR A 249 -7.34 -33.66 -13.40
N VAL A 250 -6.42 -32.72 -13.58
CA VAL A 250 -6.23 -31.96 -14.82
C VAL A 250 -4.77 -32.01 -15.20
N GLN A 251 -4.47 -32.39 -16.44
CA GLN A 251 -3.12 -32.42 -16.98
C GLN A 251 -2.96 -31.28 -18.00
N SER A 252 -2.44 -30.12 -17.58
CA SER A 252 -2.32 -28.91 -18.40
C SER A 252 -0.89 -28.71 -18.92
N LEU A 253 -0.76 -28.67 -20.24
CA LEU A 253 0.39 -28.20 -20.98
C LEU A 253 0.32 -26.67 -21.11
N CYS A 254 1.20 -25.98 -20.41
CA CYS A 254 1.26 -24.53 -20.33
C CYS A 254 2.43 -24.01 -21.18
N ARG A 255 2.25 -22.92 -21.92
CA ARG A 255 3.31 -22.19 -22.62
C ARG A 255 3.23 -20.68 -22.42
N VAL A 256 4.37 -20.00 -22.32
CA VAL A 256 4.45 -18.53 -22.31
C VAL A 256 5.14 -17.98 -23.57
N TYR A 257 4.45 -17.09 -24.26
CA TYR A 257 4.99 -16.26 -25.35
C TYR A 257 5.24 -14.86 -24.82
N ARG A 258 6.42 -14.27 -25.07
CA ARG A 258 6.77 -12.92 -24.63
C ARG A 258 6.98 -12.00 -25.82
N GLU A 259 6.41 -10.81 -25.76
CA GLU A 259 6.54 -9.72 -26.72
C GLU A 259 6.90 -8.42 -25.97
N PRO A 260 7.46 -7.38 -26.63
CA PRO A 260 7.97 -6.19 -25.93
C PRO A 260 6.96 -5.39 -25.10
N THR A 261 5.65 -5.56 -25.34
CA THR A 261 4.56 -4.85 -24.65
C THR A 261 3.55 -5.76 -23.95
N ARG A 262 3.63 -7.08 -24.18
CA ARG A 262 2.70 -8.07 -23.62
C ARG A 262 3.31 -9.46 -23.50
N SER A 263 2.83 -10.25 -22.55
CA SER A 263 3.09 -11.68 -22.44
C SER A 263 1.80 -12.45 -22.58
N THR A 264 1.77 -13.48 -23.41
CA THR A 264 0.60 -14.35 -23.61
C THR A 264 0.91 -15.76 -23.11
N MET A 265 0.21 -16.20 -22.06
CA MET A 265 0.27 -17.59 -21.60
C MET A 265 -0.91 -18.37 -22.17
N VAL A 266 -0.63 -19.55 -22.68
CA VAL A 266 -1.60 -20.48 -23.28
C VAL A 266 -1.55 -21.77 -22.48
N CYS A 267 -2.70 -22.30 -22.06
CA CYS A 267 -2.77 -23.61 -21.39
C CYS A 267 -3.63 -24.57 -22.22
N VAL A 268 -3.24 -25.83 -22.32
CA VAL A 268 -4.00 -26.88 -23.02
C VAL A 268 -4.00 -28.16 -22.21
N ALA A 269 -5.17 -28.63 -21.79
CA ALA A 269 -5.28 -29.93 -21.16
C ALA A 269 -5.11 -31.02 -22.20
N ILE A 270 -4.37 -32.03 -21.78
CA ILE A 270 -4.14 -33.25 -22.52
C ILE A 270 -5.16 -34.27 -21.97
N LEU A 271 -5.98 -34.84 -22.83
CA LEU A 271 -7.00 -35.85 -22.52
C LEU A 271 -6.46 -37.28 -22.67
N HIS A 272 -5.50 -37.42 -23.57
CA HIS A 272 -4.84 -38.68 -23.93
C HIS A 272 -3.33 -38.43 -23.85
N ASP A 273 -2.69 -39.00 -22.84
CA ASP A 273 -1.24 -39.02 -22.72
C ASP A 273 -0.81 -40.47 -22.50
N ASP A 274 0.08 -40.98 -23.35
CA ASP A 274 0.53 -42.37 -23.31
C ASP A 274 1.49 -42.64 -22.13
N ASP A 275 2.27 -41.64 -21.71
CA ASP A 275 3.29 -41.75 -20.65
C ASP A 275 2.75 -41.35 -19.28
N PHE A 276 1.83 -40.38 -19.26
CA PHE A 276 1.19 -39.86 -18.06
C PHE A 276 -0.33 -40.07 -18.05
N PRO A 277 -0.85 -41.30 -18.31
CA PRO A 277 -2.28 -41.53 -18.31
C PRO A 277 -2.92 -41.11 -16.97
N TYR A 278 -4.17 -40.68 -17.07
CA TYR A 278 -5.08 -40.57 -15.92
C TYR A 278 -5.34 -41.98 -15.36
N ALA A 279 -5.60 -42.09 -14.05
CA ALA A 279 -6.09 -43.36 -13.49
C ALA A 279 -7.44 -43.78 -14.14
N PRO A 280 -7.82 -45.08 -14.10
CA PRO A 280 -9.08 -45.54 -14.70
C PRO A 280 -10.32 -44.84 -14.15
N ASP A 281 -10.33 -44.57 -12.84
CA ASP A 281 -11.39 -43.86 -12.13
C ASP A 281 -11.11 -42.34 -12.00
N ASP A 282 -9.96 -41.86 -12.49
CA ASP A 282 -9.66 -40.43 -12.50
C ASP A 282 -10.56 -39.76 -13.52
N TYR A 283 -11.35 -38.82 -13.04
CA TYR A 283 -12.13 -37.97 -13.91
C TYR A 283 -11.19 -37.22 -14.86
N LYS A 284 -11.48 -37.30 -16.17
CA LYS A 284 -10.76 -36.61 -17.26
C LYS A 284 -11.53 -35.39 -17.77
N PRO A 285 -11.64 -34.30 -17.01
CA PRO A 285 -12.22 -33.08 -17.54
C PRO A 285 -11.26 -32.46 -18.56
N ASP A 286 -11.79 -32.06 -19.74
CA ASP A 286 -11.05 -31.31 -20.79
C ASP A 286 -10.80 -29.85 -20.36
N ASN A 287 -10.27 -29.73 -19.15
CA ASN A 287 -10.44 -28.61 -18.25
C ASN A 287 -9.08 -28.03 -17.95
N LYS A 288 -9.04 -26.71 -18.01
CA LYS A 288 -7.87 -25.88 -17.92
C LYS A 288 -8.29 -24.71 -16.99
N THR A 289 -7.42 -24.34 -16.06
CA THR A 289 -7.64 -24.69 -14.63
C THR A 289 -8.52 -23.75 -13.77
N TRP A 290 -9.37 -24.34 -12.89
CA TRP A 290 -10.21 -23.63 -11.89
C TRP A 290 -9.56 -23.63 -10.46
N TYR A 291 -10.19 -23.69 -9.26
CA TYR A 291 -11.46 -24.26 -8.76
C TYR A 291 -11.92 -23.56 -7.46
N SER A 292 -13.21 -23.69 -7.11
CA SER A 292 -13.74 -23.36 -5.78
C SER A 292 -14.34 -24.62 -5.09
N PRO A 293 -14.47 -24.64 -3.75
CA PRO A 293 -14.82 -25.85 -3.02
C PRO A 293 -16.31 -26.18 -3.11
N LYS A 294 -16.64 -27.12 -4.01
CA LYS A 294 -17.96 -27.71 -4.37
C LYS A 294 -18.55 -27.07 -5.65
N LEU A 295 -19.14 -27.82 -6.59
CA LEU A 295 -19.28 -29.29 -6.73
C LEU A 295 -18.47 -29.81 -7.95
N THR A 296 -19.12 -30.51 -8.88
CA THR A 296 -18.63 -31.14 -10.13
C THR A 296 -19.14 -30.32 -11.36
N HIS A 297 -18.93 -30.60 -12.65
CA HIS A 297 -18.39 -31.75 -13.43
C HIS A 297 -17.39 -31.26 -14.53
N CYS A 298 -17.11 -32.04 -15.58
CA CYS A 298 -16.33 -31.69 -16.78
C CYS A 298 -16.81 -30.41 -17.46
N LEU A 299 -15.92 -29.64 -18.10
CA LEU A 299 -16.21 -28.59 -19.10
C LEU A 299 -14.97 -28.47 -20.05
N GLU A 300 -15.13 -28.34 -21.37
CA GLU A 300 -14.02 -28.21 -22.38
C GLU A 300 -13.49 -26.76 -22.51
N TRP A 301 -12.16 -26.56 -22.44
CA TRP A 301 -11.55 -25.22 -22.41
C TRP A 301 -10.56 -24.91 -23.54
N ARG A 302 -10.50 -23.64 -23.93
CA ARG A 302 -9.33 -22.98 -24.54
C ARG A 302 -9.25 -21.59 -23.92
N GLY A 303 -8.06 -21.17 -23.48
CA GLY A 303 -7.97 -20.04 -22.58
C GLY A 303 -6.53 -19.61 -22.38
N ARG A 304 -6.39 -18.33 -22.07
CA ARG A 304 -5.13 -17.61 -22.19
C ARG A 304 -5.10 -16.50 -21.16
N VAL A 305 -3.90 -16.24 -20.64
CA VAL A 305 -3.64 -15.06 -19.81
C VAL A 305 -2.79 -14.10 -20.62
N THR A 306 -3.33 -12.93 -20.99
CA THR A 306 -2.53 -11.84 -21.56
C THR A 306 -2.20 -10.83 -20.47
N VAL A 307 -0.91 -10.62 -20.23
CA VAL A 307 -0.39 -9.55 -19.38
C VAL A 307 0.01 -8.40 -20.31
N HIS A 308 -0.65 -7.25 -20.19
CA HIS A 308 -0.35 -6.05 -21.00
C HIS A 308 0.32 -4.99 -20.14
N ALA A 309 1.38 -4.34 -20.61
CA ALA A 309 1.94 -3.17 -19.93
C ALA A 309 1.04 -1.93 -20.13
N THR A 310 0.57 -1.32 -19.04
CA THR A 310 -0.12 -0.01 -19.07
C THR A 310 0.77 1.13 -18.57
N SER A 311 1.78 0.81 -17.74
CA SER A 311 2.89 1.70 -17.41
C SER A 311 4.16 0.86 -17.15
N PRO A 312 5.35 1.47 -17.00
CA PRO A 312 6.56 0.74 -16.59
C PRO A 312 6.44 -0.01 -15.25
N GLN A 313 5.47 0.35 -14.41
CA GLN A 313 5.19 -0.24 -13.09
C GLN A 313 3.72 -0.64 -12.94
N THR A 314 3.01 -0.88 -14.05
CA THR A 314 1.61 -1.28 -14.03
C THR A 314 1.29 -2.16 -15.23
N SER A 315 0.60 -3.25 -14.98
CA SER A 315 0.13 -4.15 -16.02
C SER A 315 -1.32 -4.58 -15.78
N VAL A 316 -1.98 -5.03 -16.83
CA VAL A 316 -3.33 -5.62 -16.76
C VAL A 316 -3.21 -7.10 -17.10
N VAL A 317 -3.63 -7.94 -16.16
CA VAL A 317 -3.73 -9.39 -16.34
C VAL A 317 -5.15 -9.70 -16.80
N ARG A 318 -5.30 -10.12 -18.06
CA ARG A 318 -6.56 -10.57 -18.65
C ARG A 318 -6.55 -12.09 -18.74
N GLN A 319 -7.45 -12.77 -18.03
CA GLN A 319 -7.68 -14.20 -18.17
C GLN A 319 -8.96 -14.44 -18.98
N LEU A 320 -8.84 -15.02 -20.17
CA LEU A 320 -9.98 -15.57 -20.91
C LEU A 320 -10.07 -17.08 -20.67
N MET A 321 -11.23 -17.53 -20.19
CA MET A 321 -11.61 -18.93 -20.08
C MET A 321 -12.72 -19.23 -21.09
N ARG A 322 -12.65 -20.37 -21.77
CA ARG A 322 -13.81 -20.97 -22.48
C ARG A 322 -14.16 -22.27 -21.78
N LEU A 323 -15.42 -22.65 -21.76
CA LEU A 323 -15.92 -23.85 -21.08
C LEU A 323 -16.98 -24.50 -21.97
N SER A 324 -17.17 -25.81 -21.90
CA SER A 324 -18.34 -26.51 -22.46
C SER A 324 -19.21 -27.12 -21.36
N GLN A 325 -20.04 -28.10 -21.68
CA GLN A 325 -20.88 -28.86 -20.76
C GLN A 325 -20.22 -30.22 -20.45
N PRO A 326 -20.50 -30.85 -19.29
CA PRO A 326 -19.89 -32.14 -18.98
C PRO A 326 -20.30 -33.29 -19.90
N ILE A 327 -19.30 -34.11 -20.22
CA ILE A 327 -19.46 -35.49 -20.69
C ILE A 327 -19.34 -36.41 -19.46
N LEU A 328 -20.19 -37.45 -19.39
CA LEU A 328 -20.36 -38.29 -18.19
C LEU A 328 -19.66 -39.66 -18.30
N ASP A 329 -19.87 -40.37 -19.40
CA ASP A 329 -19.09 -41.53 -19.88
C ASP A 329 -19.32 -41.68 -21.40
N ARG A 330 -18.41 -42.33 -22.13
CA ARG A 330 -18.51 -42.70 -23.57
C ARG A 330 -19.27 -41.68 -24.41
N ASP A 331 -18.70 -40.48 -24.54
CA ASP A 331 -19.18 -39.36 -25.36
C ASP A 331 -20.61 -38.86 -25.04
N THR A 332 -21.22 -39.33 -23.95
CA THR A 332 -22.57 -38.93 -23.52
C THR A 332 -22.51 -37.60 -22.76
N VAL A 333 -23.00 -36.53 -23.39
CA VAL A 333 -23.17 -35.21 -22.78
C VAL A 333 -24.26 -35.26 -21.70
N MET A 334 -24.02 -34.64 -20.54
CA MET A 334 -25.03 -34.45 -19.48
C MET A 334 -26.24 -33.68 -20.03
N PRO A 335 -27.48 -33.88 -19.54
CA PRO A 335 -28.61 -33.00 -19.87
C PRO A 335 -28.39 -31.54 -19.45
N VAL A 336 -28.77 -30.60 -20.32
CA VAL A 336 -28.58 -29.14 -20.14
C VAL A 336 -29.23 -28.63 -18.84
N ALA A 337 -30.44 -29.09 -18.53
CA ALA A 337 -31.16 -28.73 -17.32
C ALA A 337 -30.51 -29.27 -16.03
N GLU A 338 -29.85 -30.44 -16.08
CA GLU A 338 -29.11 -30.99 -14.94
C GLU A 338 -27.86 -30.14 -14.65
N PHE A 339 -27.10 -29.82 -15.70
CA PHE A 339 -25.92 -28.96 -15.58
C PHE A 339 -26.28 -27.58 -15.00
N ALA A 340 -27.33 -26.94 -15.51
CA ALA A 340 -27.81 -25.66 -15.01
C ALA A 340 -28.26 -25.70 -13.54
N ALA A 341 -28.90 -26.80 -13.10
CA ALA A 341 -29.28 -27.01 -11.71
C ALA A 341 -28.07 -27.19 -10.77
N ILE A 342 -27.02 -27.90 -11.22
CA ILE A 342 -25.76 -28.06 -10.48
C ILE A 342 -25.04 -26.71 -10.30
N VAL A 343 -24.93 -25.92 -11.37
CA VAL A 343 -24.29 -24.59 -11.35
C VAL A 343 -25.04 -23.64 -10.41
N HIS A 344 -26.39 -23.62 -10.46
CA HIS A 344 -27.20 -22.81 -9.54
C HIS A 344 -27.03 -23.26 -8.08
N LYS A 345 -27.02 -24.57 -7.81
CA LYS A 345 -26.84 -25.12 -6.46
C LYS A 345 -25.47 -24.82 -5.87
N LYS A 346 -24.42 -24.68 -6.70
CA LYS A 346 -23.11 -24.16 -6.28
C LYS A 346 -23.21 -22.71 -5.82
N VAL A 347 -23.72 -21.81 -6.67
CA VAL A 347 -23.63 -20.36 -6.47
C VAL A 347 -24.63 -19.84 -5.43
N PHE A 348 -25.83 -20.45 -5.35
CA PHE A 348 -26.92 -19.99 -4.47
C PHE A 348 -27.31 -21.00 -3.39
N GLY A 349 -26.55 -22.09 -3.22
CA GLY A 349 -26.79 -23.15 -2.21
C GLY A 349 -28.09 -23.96 -2.39
N THR A 350 -28.88 -23.66 -3.43
CA THR A 350 -30.29 -24.06 -3.57
C THR A 350 -30.58 -24.59 -4.98
N VAL A 351 -31.61 -25.44 -5.11
CA VAL A 351 -32.11 -25.89 -6.42
C VAL A 351 -32.95 -24.76 -7.04
N PRO A 352 -32.97 -24.56 -8.38
CA PRO A 352 -33.80 -23.54 -9.01
C PRO A 352 -35.28 -23.65 -8.63
N ALA A 353 -35.89 -22.53 -8.22
CA ALA A 353 -37.29 -22.49 -7.76
C ALA A 353 -38.34 -22.56 -8.88
N ARG A 354 -37.91 -22.75 -10.14
CA ARG A 354 -38.76 -23.01 -11.30
C ARG A 354 -38.15 -24.16 -12.09
N THR A 355 -39.01 -25.06 -12.59
CA THR A 355 -38.62 -26.02 -13.62
C THR A 355 -38.09 -25.28 -14.84
N LEU A 356 -36.90 -25.67 -15.31
CA LEU A 356 -36.36 -25.16 -16.56
C LEU A 356 -37.10 -25.88 -17.70
N GLN A 357 -37.72 -25.12 -18.61
CA GLN A 357 -38.57 -25.67 -19.66
C GLN A 357 -37.89 -25.71 -21.03
N THR A 358 -36.81 -24.95 -21.20
CA THR A 358 -36.03 -24.83 -22.43
C THR A 358 -34.53 -24.75 -22.14
N ASP A 359 -33.70 -25.07 -23.13
CA ASP A 359 -32.25 -24.89 -23.02
C ASP A 359 -31.87 -23.41 -22.90
N ASP A 360 -32.68 -22.49 -23.47
CA ASP A 360 -32.55 -21.04 -23.26
C ASP A 360 -32.77 -20.62 -21.80
N ASP A 361 -33.66 -21.27 -21.04
CA ASP A 361 -33.78 -21.04 -19.60
C ASP A 361 -32.52 -21.49 -18.86
N CYS A 362 -31.95 -22.62 -19.28
CA CYS A 362 -30.74 -23.19 -18.71
C CYS A 362 -29.51 -22.33 -19.00
N VAL A 363 -29.31 -21.90 -20.25
CA VAL A 363 -28.25 -20.98 -20.70
C VAL A 363 -28.34 -19.64 -19.95
N ARG A 364 -29.54 -19.07 -19.83
CA ARG A 364 -29.77 -17.83 -19.06
C ARG A 364 -29.49 -18.02 -17.57
N LEU A 365 -29.86 -19.16 -16.99
CA LEU A 365 -29.55 -19.49 -15.60
C LEU A 365 -28.04 -19.63 -15.38
N ILE A 366 -27.33 -20.37 -16.24
CA ILE A 366 -25.88 -20.56 -16.19
C ILE A 366 -25.17 -19.21 -16.30
N ARG A 367 -25.53 -18.35 -17.27
CA ARG A 367 -24.97 -16.98 -17.39
C ARG A 367 -25.17 -16.18 -16.10
N ARG A 368 -26.38 -16.20 -15.53
CA ARG A 368 -26.67 -15.50 -14.25
C ARG A 368 -25.83 -16.02 -13.09
N CYS A 369 -25.61 -17.33 -13.01
CA CYS A 369 -24.77 -17.93 -11.97
C CYS A 369 -23.30 -17.52 -12.14
N LEU A 370 -22.76 -17.56 -13.36
CA LEU A 370 -21.39 -17.13 -13.66
C LEU A 370 -21.17 -15.64 -13.38
N VAL A 371 -22.15 -14.78 -13.66
CA VAL A 371 -22.10 -13.34 -13.32
C VAL A 371 -22.05 -13.13 -11.81
N ALA A 372 -22.80 -13.90 -11.02
CA ALA A 372 -22.75 -13.82 -9.56
C ALA A 372 -21.45 -14.39 -8.97
N ASP A 373 -20.84 -15.39 -9.62
CA ASP A 373 -19.54 -15.99 -9.24
C ASP A 373 -18.34 -15.17 -9.77
N HIS A 374 -18.55 -14.16 -10.64
CA HIS A 374 -17.48 -13.41 -11.34
C HIS A 374 -16.49 -12.73 -10.38
N ALA A 375 -16.99 -12.15 -9.28
CA ALA A 375 -16.16 -11.54 -8.24
C ALA A 375 -15.20 -12.54 -7.58
N TRP A 376 -15.56 -13.84 -7.54
CA TRP A 376 -14.66 -14.89 -7.06
C TRP A 376 -13.55 -15.22 -8.07
N TYR A 377 -13.84 -15.16 -9.39
CA TYR A 377 -12.79 -15.27 -10.42
C TYR A 377 -11.84 -14.07 -10.39
N GLU A 378 -12.36 -12.86 -10.18
CA GLU A 378 -11.57 -11.63 -10.05
C GLU A 378 -10.64 -11.65 -8.83
N GLU A 379 -11.15 -12.01 -7.66
CA GLU A 379 -10.31 -12.18 -6.45
C GLU A 379 -9.34 -13.37 -6.59
N ARG A 380 -9.72 -14.46 -7.27
CA ARG A 380 -8.77 -15.53 -7.57
C ARG A 380 -7.65 -15.05 -8.49
N LEU A 381 -7.97 -14.34 -9.57
CA LEU A 381 -6.95 -13.79 -10.48
C LEU A 381 -6.06 -12.77 -9.75
N ARG A 382 -6.60 -12.03 -8.79
CA ARG A 382 -5.82 -11.21 -7.85
C ARG A 382 -4.85 -12.06 -7.02
N LEU A 383 -5.32 -13.09 -6.33
CA LEU A 383 -4.48 -13.99 -5.52
C LEU A 383 -3.36 -14.65 -6.35
N MET A 384 -3.63 -15.00 -7.62
CA MET A 384 -2.64 -15.55 -8.57
C MET A 384 -1.48 -14.60 -8.93
N VAL A 385 -1.51 -13.32 -8.51
CA VAL A 385 -0.39 -12.38 -8.68
C VAL A 385 0.08 -11.78 -7.36
N TYR A 386 -0.82 -11.50 -6.41
CA TYR A 386 -0.44 -10.93 -5.11
C TYR A 386 0.13 -11.97 -4.14
N ASN A 387 -0.32 -13.22 -4.17
CA ASN A 387 -0.07 -14.23 -3.13
C ASN A 387 0.67 -15.47 -3.65
N VAL A 388 1.71 -15.28 -4.46
CA VAL A 388 2.48 -16.38 -5.07
C VAL A 388 3.73 -16.71 -4.25
N ARG A 389 3.84 -17.96 -3.76
CA ARG A 389 4.99 -18.51 -3.05
C ARG A 389 5.81 -19.40 -3.98
N MET A 390 6.98 -18.91 -4.41
CA MET A 390 7.93 -19.68 -5.20
C MET A 390 8.45 -20.92 -4.45
N HIS A 391 8.75 -21.99 -5.19
CA HIS A 391 9.56 -23.11 -4.70
C HIS A 391 11.05 -22.79 -4.95
N ASP A 392 11.84 -22.58 -3.88
CA ASP A 392 13.29 -22.38 -4.01
C ASP A 392 14.00 -23.67 -4.47
N ALA A 393 14.49 -23.68 -5.71
CA ALA A 393 14.99 -24.87 -6.43
C ALA A 393 16.31 -25.50 -5.90
N ALA A 394 16.81 -25.06 -4.75
CA ALA A 394 18.17 -25.36 -4.29
C ALA A 394 18.28 -26.21 -3.01
N ASN A 395 17.21 -26.33 -2.20
CA ASN A 395 17.22 -27.11 -0.95
C ASN A 395 15.82 -27.66 -0.64
N GLY A 396 15.74 -28.87 -0.06
CA GLY A 396 14.48 -29.52 0.34
C GLY A 396 13.71 -28.88 1.51
N ASN A 397 14.05 -27.64 1.89
CA ASN A 397 13.21 -26.81 2.75
C ASN A 397 12.42 -25.85 1.86
N ALA A 398 11.10 -25.78 2.04
CA ALA A 398 10.21 -24.90 1.27
C ALA A 398 10.41 -23.41 1.63
N ALA A 399 11.56 -22.85 1.29
CA ALA A 399 11.85 -21.44 1.43
C ALA A 399 10.92 -20.63 0.49
N ILE A 400 10.09 -19.78 1.11
CA ILE A 400 9.59 -18.58 0.45
C ILE A 400 10.83 -17.77 0.09
N LEU A 401 11.07 -17.48 -1.20
CA LEU A 401 12.22 -16.74 -1.76
C LEU A 401 12.99 -15.94 -0.70
N ALA A 402 14.02 -16.57 -0.12
CA ALA A 402 14.48 -16.23 1.24
C ALA A 402 15.41 -15.01 1.34
N GLY A 403 15.19 -14.01 0.49
CA GLY A 403 15.75 -12.65 0.60
C GLY A 403 15.19 -11.85 1.79
N GLY A 404 15.09 -12.47 2.97
CA GLY A 404 14.75 -11.79 4.24
C GLY A 404 13.31 -11.27 4.37
N MET A 405 12.33 -11.88 3.68
CA MET A 405 10.95 -11.34 3.58
C MET A 405 9.87 -12.03 4.44
N ALA A 406 10.21 -13.00 5.29
CA ALA A 406 9.26 -13.73 6.15
C ALA A 406 8.67 -12.90 7.32
N THR A 407 7.85 -11.90 6.96
CA THR A 407 6.86 -11.11 7.74
C THR A 407 6.21 -10.06 6.83
N ASN A 408 6.90 -9.66 5.76
CA ASN A 408 6.65 -8.42 5.03
C ASN A 408 5.63 -8.58 3.89
N TYR A 409 4.36 -8.80 4.21
CA TYR A 409 3.32 -8.25 3.33
C TYR A 409 3.55 -6.73 3.23
N ARG A 410 3.72 -6.22 2.00
CA ARG A 410 4.07 -4.83 1.73
C ARG A 410 2.98 -4.12 0.94
N VAL A 411 1.92 -3.72 1.64
CA VAL A 411 1.00 -2.71 1.12
C VAL A 411 1.79 -1.41 0.91
N CYS A 412 1.82 -0.91 -0.33
CA CYS A 412 2.54 0.31 -0.73
C CYS A 412 4.01 0.36 -0.24
N GLY A 413 4.69 -0.80 -0.18
CA GLY A 413 6.07 -0.92 0.30
C GLY A 413 6.26 -0.95 1.82
N LEU A 414 5.23 -0.62 2.61
CA LEU A 414 5.25 -0.56 4.07
C LEU A 414 5.22 -1.98 4.69
N PRO A 415 6.12 -2.36 5.62
CA PRO A 415 6.14 -3.71 6.17
C PRO A 415 4.99 -3.96 7.17
N ARG A 416 4.39 -5.16 7.11
CA ARG A 416 3.53 -5.72 8.16
C ARG A 416 4.33 -6.15 9.39
N ARG A 417 3.76 -6.00 10.59
CA ARG A 417 4.33 -6.40 11.89
C ARG A 417 3.27 -7.01 12.83
N THR A 418 3.74 -7.63 13.91
CA THR A 418 2.91 -8.12 15.03
C THR A 418 2.64 -7.01 16.06
N LEU A 419 1.73 -7.27 17.01
CA LEU A 419 1.52 -6.35 18.13
C LEU A 419 2.71 -6.36 19.11
N ALA A 420 3.41 -7.49 19.24
CA ALA A 420 4.62 -7.61 20.04
C ALA A 420 5.78 -6.77 19.47
N ASP A 421 5.99 -6.80 18.14
CA ASP A 421 6.93 -5.91 17.44
C ASP A 421 6.61 -4.43 17.73
N TRP A 422 5.32 -4.07 17.64
CA TRP A 422 4.87 -2.72 17.94
C TRP A 422 5.19 -2.32 19.39
N HIS A 423 4.79 -3.15 20.36
CA HIS A 423 4.98 -2.86 21.78
C HIS A 423 6.46 -2.66 22.14
N ALA A 424 7.36 -3.47 21.56
CA ALA A 424 8.81 -3.36 21.72
C ALA A 424 9.43 -2.12 21.01
N SER A 425 8.74 -1.51 20.05
CA SER A 425 9.23 -0.33 19.31
C SER A 425 9.04 1.00 20.07
N HIS A 426 8.09 1.04 21.02
CA HIS A 426 7.67 2.23 21.76
C HIS A 426 7.26 3.45 20.90
N ILE A 427 6.82 3.25 19.65
CA ILE A 427 6.18 4.30 18.83
C ILE A 427 4.66 4.31 19.03
N PHE A 428 3.99 5.38 18.63
CA PHE A 428 2.52 5.45 18.69
C PHE A 428 1.85 4.44 17.73
N LEU A 429 0.65 3.98 18.09
CA LEU A 429 -0.24 3.21 17.23
C LEU A 429 -1.51 4.00 16.96
N LEU A 430 -1.88 4.16 15.69
CA LEU A 430 -3.15 4.73 15.26
C LEU A 430 -4.11 3.58 14.94
N ASP A 431 -5.09 3.35 15.82
CA ASP A 431 -6.18 2.40 15.59
C ASP A 431 -7.23 3.04 14.66
N LEU A 432 -7.41 2.45 13.48
CA LEU A 432 -8.29 2.92 12.41
C LEU A 432 -9.59 2.10 12.29
N ARG A 433 -9.80 1.11 13.16
CA ARG A 433 -11.03 0.30 13.18
C ARG A 433 -12.25 1.18 13.42
N GLU A 434 -13.36 0.88 12.75
CA GLU A 434 -14.66 1.44 13.10
C GLU A 434 -15.11 0.93 14.49
N PRO A 435 -16.02 1.63 15.19
CA PRO A 435 -16.53 1.14 16.48
C PRO A 435 -17.19 -0.25 16.40
N SER A 436 -17.78 -0.61 15.26
CA SER A 436 -18.32 -1.94 14.98
C SER A 436 -17.26 -3.02 14.71
N GLU A 437 -16.01 -2.63 14.46
CA GLU A 437 -14.85 -3.51 14.25
C GLU A 437 -14.00 -3.64 15.53
N GLN A 438 -14.33 -2.90 16.59
CA GLN A 438 -13.64 -2.95 17.88
C GLN A 438 -14.26 -3.97 18.83
N THR A 439 -13.84 -5.24 18.70
CA THR A 439 -14.12 -6.28 19.71
C THR A 439 -13.38 -6.07 21.04
N TYR A 440 -12.48 -5.09 21.12
CA TYR A 440 -11.74 -4.66 22.31
C TYR A 440 -11.06 -3.30 22.09
N THR A 441 -10.83 -2.58 23.18
CA THR A 441 -10.06 -1.32 23.24
C THR A 441 -8.71 -1.52 23.94
N PHE A 442 -7.74 -0.66 23.63
CA PHE A 442 -6.39 -0.74 24.19
C PHE A 442 -6.24 0.12 25.46
N SER A 443 -5.54 -0.41 26.47
CA SER A 443 -5.19 0.27 27.73
C SER A 443 -3.92 1.11 27.67
N SER A 444 -3.17 1.04 26.57
CA SER A 444 -1.85 1.69 26.45
C SER A 444 -1.93 3.17 26.07
N PRO A 445 -1.17 4.06 26.73
CA PRO A 445 -1.12 5.49 26.41
C PRO A 445 -0.49 5.81 25.03
N LEU A 446 0.07 4.81 24.36
CA LEU A 446 0.64 4.93 23.01
C LEU A 446 -0.36 4.59 21.89
N VAL A 447 -1.55 4.04 22.20
CA VAL A 447 -2.58 3.72 21.19
C VAL A 447 -3.63 4.82 21.16
N VAL A 448 -3.93 5.36 19.98
CA VAL A 448 -4.95 6.40 19.79
C VAL A 448 -5.94 5.94 18.74
N HIS A 449 -7.23 5.96 19.11
CA HIS A 449 -8.31 5.53 18.23
C HIS A 449 -8.93 6.70 17.46
N ILE A 450 -8.89 6.60 16.13
CA ILE A 450 -9.57 7.49 15.20
C ILE A 450 -10.24 6.59 14.13
N PRO A 451 -11.56 6.33 14.23
CA PRO A 451 -12.29 5.55 13.24
C PRO A 451 -12.03 6.00 11.82
N TRP A 452 -11.98 5.07 10.87
CA TRP A 452 -11.74 5.40 9.46
C TRP A 452 -12.78 6.36 8.89
N SER A 453 -14.05 6.17 9.21
CA SER A 453 -15.15 7.11 8.95
C SER A 453 -14.89 8.56 9.42
N GLN A 454 -14.07 8.76 10.46
CA GLN A 454 -13.75 10.07 11.04
C GLN A 454 -12.39 10.63 10.57
N GLN A 455 -11.65 9.91 9.72
CA GLN A 455 -10.23 10.17 9.43
C GLN A 455 -9.95 11.59 8.93
N LYS A 456 -10.83 12.16 8.08
CA LYS A 456 -10.69 13.52 7.55
C LYS A 456 -11.03 14.58 8.60
N LEU A 457 -12.12 14.38 9.34
CA LEU A 457 -12.61 15.29 10.38
C LEU A 457 -11.62 15.40 11.56
N ARG A 458 -11.07 14.27 11.99
CA ARG A 458 -10.11 14.15 13.10
C ARG A 458 -8.66 14.20 12.63
N SER A 459 -8.40 14.66 11.40
CA SER A 459 -7.02 14.85 10.90
C SER A 459 -6.20 15.87 11.70
N HIS A 460 -6.87 16.76 12.44
CA HIS A 460 -6.24 17.65 13.43
C HIS A 460 -5.75 16.90 14.70
N GLU A 461 -6.08 15.63 14.89
CA GLU A 461 -5.59 14.77 15.98
C GLU A 461 -4.38 13.88 15.56
N TYR A 462 -3.93 13.98 14.31
CA TYR A 462 -2.79 13.19 13.78
C TYR A 462 -1.41 13.70 14.22
N PRO A 463 -0.38 12.84 14.20
CA PRO A 463 0.99 13.25 14.49
C PRO A 463 1.51 14.26 13.46
N SER A 464 2.58 14.99 13.81
CA SER A 464 3.34 15.74 12.81
C SER A 464 3.85 14.77 11.73
N ARG A 465 3.98 15.24 10.48
CA ARG A 465 4.50 14.38 9.38
C ARG A 465 5.97 13.97 9.59
N SER A 466 6.67 14.61 10.55
CA SER A 466 8.01 14.26 11.05
C SER A 466 8.03 13.18 12.14
N THR A 467 6.90 12.83 12.76
CA THR A 467 6.81 11.86 13.86
C THR A 467 6.56 10.44 13.33
N ARG A 468 7.25 9.45 13.89
CA ARG A 468 7.10 8.03 13.57
C ARG A 468 5.96 7.39 14.36
N PHE A 469 5.15 6.58 13.67
CA PHE A 469 4.05 5.81 14.25
C PHE A 469 3.74 4.59 13.39
N ALA A 470 2.88 3.70 13.90
CA ALA A 470 2.33 2.56 13.19
C ALA A 470 0.81 2.69 13.02
N LEU A 471 0.25 1.97 12.04
CA LEU A 471 -1.20 1.84 11.86
C LEU A 471 -1.70 0.49 12.39
N PHE A 472 -2.92 0.46 12.93
CA PHE A 472 -3.66 -0.76 13.20
C PHE A 472 -4.95 -0.76 12.37
N CYS A 473 -5.03 -1.70 11.44
CA CYS A 473 -6.01 -1.70 10.36
C CYS A 473 -6.87 -2.97 10.37
N PRO A 474 -8.19 -2.90 10.12
CA PRO A 474 -8.97 -4.07 9.73
C PRO A 474 -8.47 -4.59 8.37
N PRO A 475 -8.32 -5.91 8.16
CA PRO A 475 -7.74 -6.48 6.94
C PRO A 475 -8.38 -5.95 5.64
N ALA A 476 -9.71 -5.84 5.60
CA ALA A 476 -10.48 -5.43 4.42
C ALA A 476 -10.24 -3.98 3.96
N LYS A 477 -9.76 -3.08 4.83
CA LYS A 477 -9.51 -1.65 4.50
C LYS A 477 -8.03 -1.27 4.52
N ALA A 478 -7.15 -2.19 4.90
CA ALA A 478 -5.74 -1.88 5.17
C ALA A 478 -5.02 -1.22 3.98
N HIS A 479 -5.37 -1.57 2.74
CA HIS A 479 -4.77 -0.95 1.55
C HIS A 479 -5.09 0.55 1.43
N GLU A 480 -6.38 0.90 1.44
CA GLU A 480 -6.87 2.29 1.40
C GLU A 480 -6.32 3.11 2.58
N GLN A 481 -6.31 2.50 3.76
CA GLN A 481 -5.85 3.13 4.99
C GLN A 481 -4.35 3.45 4.97
N ILE A 482 -3.51 2.51 4.55
CA ILE A 482 -2.06 2.72 4.46
C ILE A 482 -1.76 3.77 3.38
N ASP A 483 -2.35 3.63 2.20
CA ASP A 483 -2.09 4.53 1.07
C ASP A 483 -2.42 5.99 1.42
N TRP A 484 -3.53 6.25 2.11
CA TRP A 484 -3.87 7.59 2.60
C TRP A 484 -2.80 8.27 3.46
N PHE A 485 -1.99 7.51 4.22
CA PHE A 485 -0.91 8.08 5.03
C PHE A 485 0.44 8.12 4.29
N THR A 486 0.71 7.15 3.42
CA THR A 486 2.03 6.98 2.76
C THR A 486 2.12 7.57 1.35
N ASN A 487 1.01 7.69 0.62
CA ASN A 487 0.99 8.17 -0.76
C ASN A 487 1.11 9.70 -0.83
N ALA A 488 2.05 10.19 -1.65
CA ALA A 488 2.27 11.61 -1.89
C ALA A 488 1.22 12.21 -2.84
N GLU A 489 0.67 11.43 -3.76
CA GLU A 489 -0.29 11.88 -4.78
C GLU A 489 -1.65 12.25 -4.18
N LEU A 490 -2.05 11.58 -3.10
CA LEU A 490 -3.23 11.92 -2.31
C LEU A 490 -3.07 13.23 -1.50
N HIS A 491 -1.84 13.72 -1.33
CA HIS A 491 -1.51 14.92 -0.54
C HIS A 491 -0.43 15.78 -1.24
N PRO A 492 -0.62 16.23 -2.50
CA PRO A 492 0.48 16.74 -3.34
C PRO A 492 1.17 18.00 -2.78
N THR A 493 0.53 18.71 -1.85
CA THR A 493 1.08 19.87 -1.14
C THR A 493 1.79 19.55 0.18
N LYS A 494 1.88 18.27 0.58
CA LYS A 494 2.35 17.84 1.91
C LYS A 494 3.13 16.52 1.84
N ARG A 495 4.37 16.50 2.32
CA ARG A 495 5.19 15.27 2.49
C ARG A 495 4.37 14.16 3.21
N PRO A 496 4.37 12.90 2.77
CA PRO A 496 3.69 11.80 3.47
C PRO A 496 3.99 11.70 4.96
N TRP A 497 3.13 11.02 5.71
CA TRP A 497 3.38 10.72 7.12
C TRP A 497 4.42 9.60 7.26
N LEU A 498 5.29 9.69 8.26
CA LEU A 498 6.29 8.66 8.57
C LEU A 498 5.66 7.46 9.31
N VAL A 499 4.79 6.75 8.62
CA VAL A 499 4.35 5.41 9.04
C VAL A 499 5.53 4.45 8.90
N GLU A 500 5.84 3.69 9.94
CA GLU A 500 7.01 2.78 9.96
C GLU A 500 6.65 1.33 9.62
N PHE A 501 5.47 0.89 10.06
CA PHE A 501 4.88 -0.40 9.75
C PHE A 501 3.36 -0.38 10.04
N TYR A 502 2.67 -1.46 9.70
CA TYR A 502 1.27 -1.66 10.06
C TYR A 502 1.05 -3.02 10.73
N VAL A 503 0.03 -3.09 11.58
CA VAL A 503 -0.48 -4.31 12.20
C VAL A 503 -1.90 -4.55 11.67
N LEU A 504 -2.26 -5.80 11.38
CA LEU A 504 -3.62 -6.16 10.96
C LEU A 504 -4.43 -6.69 12.14
N ALA A 505 -5.68 -6.26 12.25
CA ALA A 505 -6.61 -6.79 13.24
C ALA A 505 -7.00 -8.24 12.94
N SER A 506 -6.88 -9.10 13.94
CA SER A 506 -7.25 -10.52 13.93
C SER A 506 -7.41 -11.02 15.37
N ASP A 507 -7.99 -12.21 15.54
CA ASP A 507 -8.13 -12.82 16.86
C ASP A 507 -6.78 -13.12 17.53
N THR A 508 -5.75 -13.41 16.73
CA THR A 508 -4.37 -13.56 17.23
C THR A 508 -3.87 -12.27 17.89
N VAL A 509 -4.21 -11.09 17.35
CA VAL A 509 -3.82 -9.80 17.97
C VAL A 509 -4.61 -9.53 19.25
N LEU A 510 -5.81 -10.07 19.42
CA LEU A 510 -6.51 -10.07 20.72
C LEU A 510 -5.82 -10.98 21.74
N VAL A 511 -5.27 -12.12 21.31
CA VAL A 511 -4.45 -12.98 22.18
C VAL A 511 -3.15 -12.27 22.59
N ASP A 512 -2.42 -11.69 21.62
CA ASP A 512 -1.23 -10.87 21.88
C ASP A 512 -1.55 -9.72 22.87
N ALA A 513 -2.65 -8.98 22.63
CA ALA A 513 -3.05 -7.85 23.46
C ALA A 513 -3.36 -8.28 24.91
N LYS A 514 -3.95 -9.47 25.11
CA LYS A 514 -4.18 -10.04 26.45
C LYS A 514 -2.87 -10.45 27.12
N GLN A 515 -1.96 -11.12 26.40
CA GLN A 515 -0.65 -11.54 26.92
C GLN A 515 0.24 -10.35 27.31
N LEU A 516 0.14 -9.24 26.58
CA LEU A 516 0.87 -8.00 26.84
C LEU A 516 0.17 -7.07 27.85
N SER A 517 -0.97 -7.48 28.43
CA SER A 517 -1.81 -6.65 29.33
C SER A 517 -2.29 -5.32 28.72
N LEU A 518 -2.45 -5.30 27.39
CA LEU A 518 -2.81 -4.13 26.58
C LEU A 518 -4.31 -3.96 26.36
N VAL A 519 -5.18 -4.86 26.85
CA VAL A 519 -6.64 -4.73 26.76
C VAL A 519 -7.16 -3.92 27.94
N ALA A 520 -8.03 -2.94 27.68
CA ALA A 520 -8.67 -2.16 28.74
C ALA A 520 -9.86 -2.91 29.38
N ALA A 521 -10.12 -2.67 30.67
CA ALA A 521 -11.42 -2.94 31.25
C ALA A 521 -12.45 -1.97 30.65
N HIS A 522 -13.66 -2.45 30.32
CA HIS A 522 -14.64 -1.70 29.54
C HIS A 522 -15.03 -0.33 30.15
N ASP A 523 -15.01 -0.22 31.48
CA ASP A 523 -15.58 0.93 32.21
C ASP A 523 -14.52 1.96 32.67
N ALA A 524 -13.25 1.79 32.29
CA ALA A 524 -12.12 2.60 32.77
C ALA A 524 -11.48 3.46 31.64
N PRO A 525 -12.13 4.56 31.19
CA PRO A 525 -11.55 5.43 30.16
C PRO A 525 -10.28 6.13 30.67
N LEU A 526 -9.19 5.99 29.91
CA LEU A 526 -7.91 6.65 30.21
C LEU A 526 -8.08 8.18 30.24
N PHE A 527 -7.72 8.81 31.37
CA PHE A 527 -7.69 10.27 31.50
C PHE A 527 -6.33 10.78 32.03
N PRO A 528 -5.67 11.73 31.34
CA PRO A 528 -6.01 12.26 30.02
C PRO A 528 -5.92 11.16 28.95
N GLN A 529 -6.71 11.28 27.89
CA GLN A 529 -6.72 10.27 26.83
C GLN A 529 -5.38 10.24 26.07
N PRO A 530 -5.01 9.11 25.42
CA PRO A 530 -3.86 9.02 24.53
C PRO A 530 -3.81 10.11 23.45
N ARG A 531 -2.61 10.55 23.02
CA ARG A 531 -2.42 11.65 22.03
C ARG A 531 -1.34 11.27 21.01
N LEU A 532 -1.59 11.45 19.70
CA LEU A 532 -0.56 11.33 18.65
C LEU A 532 0.23 12.62 18.42
N TRP A 533 -0.26 13.74 18.97
CA TRP A 533 0.29 15.07 18.79
C TRP A 533 0.88 15.61 20.10
N THR A 534 1.93 16.39 19.96
CA THR A 534 2.54 17.19 21.04
C THR A 534 1.96 18.60 21.01
N PRO A 535 1.66 19.24 22.15
CA PRO A 535 1.36 20.67 22.18
C PRO A 535 2.61 21.51 21.84
N ASN A 536 2.40 22.81 21.66
CA ASN A 536 3.41 23.85 21.67
C ASN A 536 4.19 23.84 23.02
N GLY A 537 5.51 24.05 22.99
CA GLY A 537 6.35 24.03 24.21
C GLY A 537 5.85 24.99 25.30
N LEU A 538 5.26 26.13 24.90
CA LEU A 538 4.63 27.11 25.79
C LEU A 538 3.67 26.47 26.80
N MET A 539 2.88 25.48 26.38
CA MET A 539 1.86 24.87 27.22
C MET A 539 2.45 24.16 28.45
N HIS A 540 3.65 23.61 28.33
CA HIS A 540 4.34 22.98 29.46
C HIS A 540 4.85 24.01 30.49
N HIS A 541 5.24 25.20 30.04
CA HIS A 541 5.71 26.28 30.90
C HIS A 541 4.51 27.02 31.53
N LEU A 542 3.50 27.36 30.72
CA LEU A 542 2.27 28.01 31.15
C LEU A 542 1.52 27.19 32.21
N LEU A 543 1.42 25.86 32.02
CA LEU A 543 0.81 24.96 33.00
C LEU A 543 1.57 24.93 34.35
N ARG A 544 2.89 25.16 34.36
CA ARG A 544 3.66 25.32 35.62
C ARG A 544 3.32 26.63 36.31
N VAL A 545 3.28 27.74 35.56
CA VAL A 545 2.94 29.07 36.11
C VAL A 545 1.51 29.08 36.68
N ILE A 546 0.53 28.60 35.91
CA ILE A 546 -0.88 28.53 36.36
C ILE A 546 -1.05 27.59 37.57
N ALA A 547 -0.36 26.45 37.61
CA ALA A 547 -0.44 25.53 38.75
C ALA A 547 0.31 26.01 40.00
N ALA A 548 1.14 27.06 39.89
CA ALA A 548 1.82 27.72 41.00
C ALA A 548 1.07 28.97 41.52
N GLU A 549 -0.01 29.40 40.86
CA GLU A 549 -0.89 30.44 41.39
C GLU A 549 -1.55 29.97 42.71
N PRO A 550 -1.65 30.84 43.73
CA PRO A 550 -2.44 30.55 44.92
C PRO A 550 -3.88 30.17 44.53
N ARG A 551 -4.43 29.12 45.18
CA ARG A 551 -5.81 28.67 44.95
C ARG A 551 -6.80 29.74 45.41
N SER A 552 -7.13 30.65 44.51
CA SER A 552 -8.22 31.62 44.69
C SER A 552 -9.52 30.88 44.96
N SER A 553 -10.25 31.31 45.99
CA SER A 553 -11.58 30.80 46.33
C SER A 553 -12.66 31.17 45.30
N SER A 554 -12.37 32.06 44.36
CA SER A 554 -13.29 32.39 43.26
C SER A 554 -13.30 31.27 42.21
N SER A 555 -14.43 30.58 42.11
CA SER A 555 -14.71 29.56 41.09
C SER A 555 -14.98 30.12 39.68
N SER A 556 -14.87 31.44 39.48
CA SER A 556 -15.16 32.14 38.23
C SER A 556 -13.87 32.61 37.52
N ALA A 557 -12.84 31.76 37.48
CA ALA A 557 -11.54 32.08 36.89
C ALA A 557 -11.45 31.64 35.41
N MET A 558 -11.08 32.54 34.51
CA MET A 558 -11.09 32.32 33.05
C MET A 558 -9.67 32.37 32.44
N ILE A 559 -9.43 31.47 31.50
CA ILE A 559 -8.26 31.42 30.62
C ILE A 559 -8.73 31.62 29.17
N TYR A 560 -8.07 32.49 28.41
CA TYR A 560 -8.39 32.75 27.01
C TYR A 560 -7.26 32.28 26.08
N ASP A 561 -7.61 31.65 24.96
CA ASP A 561 -6.71 31.38 23.83
C ASP A 561 -7.15 32.19 22.61
N LEU A 562 -6.25 32.97 22.05
CA LEU A 562 -6.49 33.87 20.93
C LEU A 562 -5.91 33.27 19.64
N ALA A 563 -6.79 33.05 18.66
CA ALA A 563 -6.54 32.33 17.40
C ALA A 563 -6.29 30.84 17.65
N CYS A 564 -7.15 30.23 18.47
CA CYS A 564 -7.03 28.85 18.91
C CYS A 564 -7.05 27.83 17.73
N GLY A 565 -7.69 28.16 16.60
CA GLY A 565 -7.55 27.48 15.32
C GLY A 565 -7.96 25.99 15.32
N SER A 566 -6.96 25.10 15.38
CA SER A 566 -7.16 23.63 15.46
C SER A 566 -7.17 23.10 16.90
N CYS A 567 -6.91 23.99 17.88
CA CYS A 567 -7.19 23.81 19.29
C CYS A 567 -6.53 22.61 19.98
N ARG A 568 -5.38 22.16 19.46
CA ARG A 568 -4.48 21.23 20.15
C ARG A 568 -4.05 21.77 21.51
N ASP A 569 -3.48 22.98 21.51
CA ASP A 569 -2.84 23.56 22.68
C ASP A 569 -3.85 23.85 23.81
N ILE A 570 -4.99 24.45 23.47
CA ILE A 570 -6.08 24.73 24.41
C ILE A 570 -6.72 23.45 24.98
N VAL A 571 -6.85 22.38 24.18
CA VAL A 571 -7.37 21.07 24.64
C VAL A 571 -6.36 20.35 25.54
N TYR A 572 -5.07 20.38 25.20
CA TYR A 572 -4.01 19.86 26.08
C TYR A 572 -4.05 20.55 27.45
N LEU A 573 -4.17 21.89 27.45
CA LEU A 573 -4.27 22.68 28.67
C LEU A 573 -5.51 22.27 29.47
N GLY A 574 -6.70 22.23 28.85
CA GLY A 574 -7.94 21.81 29.53
C GLY A 574 -7.89 20.42 30.15
N GLU A 575 -7.24 19.45 29.50
CA GLU A 575 -7.03 18.11 30.07
C GLU A 575 -6.13 18.13 31.30
N GLU A 576 -4.98 18.82 31.24
CA GLU A 576 -4.06 18.88 32.38
C GLU A 576 -4.59 19.77 33.52
N LEU A 577 -5.42 20.78 33.24
CA LEU A 577 -6.16 21.54 34.26
C LEU A 577 -7.15 20.65 35.01
N ARG A 578 -7.96 19.85 34.30
CA ARG A 578 -8.88 18.87 34.92
C ARG A 578 -8.13 17.84 35.76
N LYS A 579 -7.07 17.26 35.21
CA LYS A 579 -6.22 16.25 35.86
C LYS A 579 -5.59 16.74 37.17
N ARG A 580 -5.40 18.06 37.31
CA ARG A 580 -4.89 18.73 38.52
C ARG A 580 -6.00 19.30 39.41
N CYS A 581 -7.28 19.06 39.07
CA CYS A 581 -8.47 19.59 39.72
C CYS A 581 -8.43 21.13 39.88
N LEU A 582 -7.92 21.85 38.87
CA LEU A 582 -7.81 23.30 38.89
C LEU A 582 -9.13 23.95 38.40
N PRO A 583 -9.72 24.90 39.15
CA PRO A 583 -11.08 25.41 38.90
C PRO A 583 -11.14 26.52 37.82
N TYR A 584 -10.40 26.34 36.72
CA TYR A 584 -10.38 27.30 35.62
C TYR A 584 -11.32 26.86 34.49
N ARG A 585 -12.09 27.81 33.96
CA ARG A 585 -12.80 27.68 32.68
C ARG A 585 -11.95 28.27 31.56
N VAL A 586 -12.17 27.79 30.34
CA VAL A 586 -11.30 28.06 29.19
C VAL A 586 -12.12 28.58 28.01
N CYS A 587 -11.66 29.64 27.35
CA CYS A 587 -12.36 30.29 26.25
C CYS A 587 -11.47 30.32 25.00
N GLY A 588 -11.83 29.55 23.98
CA GLY A 588 -11.17 29.60 22.67
C GLY A 588 -11.79 30.66 21.77
N ILE A 589 -10.97 31.58 21.24
CA ILE A 589 -11.42 32.62 20.32
C ILE A 589 -10.79 32.42 18.95
N ASP A 590 -11.62 32.39 17.91
CA ASP A 590 -11.20 32.39 16.52
C ASP A 590 -12.27 33.05 15.62
N HIS A 591 -11.89 33.48 14.43
CA HIS A 591 -12.82 33.90 13.38
C HIS A 591 -13.45 32.71 12.63
N ASN A 592 -12.81 31.54 12.66
CA ASN A 592 -13.25 30.36 11.91
C ASN A 592 -14.31 29.56 12.68
N LYS A 593 -15.59 29.91 12.45
CA LYS A 593 -16.77 29.21 12.99
C LYS A 593 -16.72 27.69 12.85
N ALA A 594 -16.29 27.17 11.70
CA ALA A 594 -16.18 25.73 11.47
C ALA A 594 -15.06 25.08 12.29
N GLY A 595 -13.94 25.79 12.48
CA GLY A 595 -12.87 25.42 13.42
C GLY A 595 -13.37 25.35 14.86
N LEU A 596 -14.14 26.33 15.30
CA LEU A 596 -14.73 26.36 16.65
C LEU A 596 -15.73 25.21 16.88
N VAL A 597 -16.60 24.89 15.91
CA VAL A 597 -17.51 23.72 15.99
C VAL A 597 -16.74 22.41 16.08
N ASN A 598 -15.73 22.21 15.23
CA ASN A 598 -14.85 21.04 15.28
C ASN A 598 -14.10 20.93 16.61
N THR A 599 -13.72 22.06 17.20
CA THR A 599 -13.09 22.14 18.51
C THR A 599 -14.03 21.79 19.65
N ALA A 600 -15.25 22.32 19.65
CA ALA A 600 -16.25 21.97 20.66
C ALA A 600 -16.49 20.45 20.67
N ALA A 601 -16.60 19.84 19.48
CA ALA A 601 -16.66 18.39 19.32
C ALA A 601 -15.37 17.68 19.79
N PHE A 602 -14.19 18.23 19.56
CA PHE A 602 -12.92 17.68 20.02
C PHE A 602 -12.80 17.70 21.56
N ALA A 603 -12.99 18.86 22.19
CA ALA A 603 -13.03 18.99 23.66
C ALA A 603 -14.07 18.04 24.28
N SER A 604 -15.23 17.86 23.63
CA SER A 604 -16.26 16.91 24.07
C SER A 604 -15.81 15.44 23.94
N ARG A 605 -15.16 15.03 22.83
CA ARG A 605 -14.56 13.68 22.69
C ARG A 605 -13.49 13.41 23.74
N ARG A 606 -12.73 14.44 24.14
CA ARG A 606 -11.74 14.38 25.23
C ARG A 606 -12.35 14.43 26.64
N GLY A 607 -13.70 14.47 26.73
CA GLY A 607 -14.47 14.52 27.97
C GLY A 607 -14.51 15.89 28.67
N ILE A 608 -13.74 16.88 28.21
CA ILE A 608 -13.51 18.17 28.89
C ILE A 608 -14.45 19.30 28.45
N GLY A 609 -15.42 19.03 27.57
CA GLY A 609 -16.22 20.05 26.88
C GLY A 609 -16.91 21.09 27.78
N ASP A 610 -17.31 20.72 29.01
CA ASP A 610 -17.92 21.58 30.01
C ASP A 610 -16.99 22.68 30.57
N LEU A 611 -15.66 22.48 30.51
CA LEU A 611 -14.69 23.51 30.88
C LEU A 611 -14.64 24.65 29.85
N PHE A 612 -15.14 24.41 28.63
CA PHE A 612 -14.89 25.28 27.49
C PHE A 612 -16.05 26.22 27.17
N GLN A 613 -15.69 27.34 26.56
CA GLN A 613 -16.54 28.21 25.78
C GLN A 613 -15.80 28.56 24.49
N PHE A 614 -16.54 28.81 23.41
CA PHE A 614 -15.97 29.24 22.14
C PHE A 614 -16.66 30.51 21.66
N VAL A 615 -15.88 31.46 21.15
CA VAL A 615 -16.35 32.77 20.71
C VAL A 615 -15.87 33.04 19.29
N GLU A 616 -16.81 33.24 18.38
CA GLU A 616 -16.54 33.65 17.00
C GLU A 616 -16.22 35.15 17.00
N MET A 617 -14.94 35.51 16.80
CA MET A 617 -14.48 36.90 16.82
C MET A 617 -13.30 37.12 15.88
N ASP A 618 -13.39 38.19 15.09
CA ASP A 618 -12.28 38.69 14.28
C ASP A 618 -11.27 39.44 15.17
N LEU A 619 -10.14 38.81 15.49
CA LEU A 619 -9.09 39.35 16.36
C LEU A 619 -8.37 40.58 15.80
N ARG A 620 -8.69 41.02 14.57
CA ARG A 620 -8.28 42.33 14.04
C ARG A 620 -9.07 43.49 14.65
N LYS A 621 -10.22 43.19 15.28
CA LYS A 621 -11.07 44.11 16.05
C LYS A 621 -10.59 44.17 17.50
N THR A 622 -9.44 44.80 17.70
CA THR A 622 -8.73 44.83 19.00
C THR A 622 -9.54 45.53 20.09
N GLU A 623 -10.47 46.41 19.72
CA GLU A 623 -11.46 47.03 20.59
C GLU A 623 -12.45 46.02 21.19
N LEU A 624 -12.87 45.00 20.42
CA LEU A 624 -13.74 43.92 20.93
C LEU A 624 -12.97 42.99 21.88
N VAL A 625 -11.69 42.73 21.61
CA VAL A 625 -10.83 41.95 22.51
C VAL A 625 -10.59 42.73 23.81
N ARG A 626 -10.31 44.05 23.73
CA ARG A 626 -10.18 44.92 24.91
C ARG A 626 -11.47 44.93 25.73
N ALA A 627 -12.64 45.06 25.10
CA ALA A 627 -13.93 44.98 25.77
C ALA A 627 -14.13 43.62 26.46
N LEU A 628 -13.81 42.52 25.79
CA LEU A 628 -13.95 41.16 26.33
C LEU A 628 -13.04 40.88 27.53
N LEU A 629 -11.84 41.47 27.59
CA LEU A 629 -10.91 41.29 28.71
C LEU A 629 -11.24 42.19 29.91
N LEU A 630 -11.86 43.35 29.68
CA LEU A 630 -12.33 44.26 30.73
C LEU A 630 -13.72 43.87 31.28
N GLN A 631 -14.57 43.30 30.43
CA GLN A 631 -15.94 42.86 30.73
C GLN A 631 -16.15 41.41 30.22
N PRO A 632 -15.47 40.42 30.84
CA PRO A 632 -15.65 39.01 30.46
C PRO A 632 -17.10 38.57 30.73
N PRO A 633 -17.72 37.82 29.80
CA PRO A 633 -19.15 37.54 29.84
C PRO A 633 -19.53 36.78 31.12
N SER A 634 -20.52 37.30 31.84
CA SER A 634 -21.14 36.59 32.95
C SER A 634 -21.73 35.28 32.45
N SER A 635 -21.32 34.16 33.08
CA SER A 635 -21.94 32.87 32.77
C SER A 635 -23.42 32.93 33.17
N THR A 636 -24.30 32.33 32.37
CA THR A 636 -25.76 32.57 32.38
C THR A 636 -26.52 32.16 33.64
N LYS A 637 -25.82 31.85 34.74
CA LYS A 637 -26.36 31.51 36.07
C LYS A 637 -25.57 32.13 37.24
N SER A 638 -24.57 32.98 37.00
CA SER A 638 -23.78 33.61 38.07
C SER A 638 -23.71 35.13 37.91
N THR A 639 -23.97 35.84 39.01
CA THR A 639 -23.85 37.30 39.11
C THR A 639 -22.42 37.77 39.32
N ALA A 640 -21.49 36.88 39.68
CA ALA A 640 -20.08 37.20 39.83
C ALA A 640 -19.38 37.26 38.47
N ALA A 641 -18.93 38.45 38.08
CA ALA A 641 -18.10 38.65 36.90
C ALA A 641 -16.86 37.74 36.96
N ALA A 642 -16.52 37.13 35.83
CA ALA A 642 -15.39 36.22 35.76
C ALA A 642 -14.06 36.99 35.83
N VAL A 643 -13.04 36.39 36.43
CA VAL A 643 -11.69 36.98 36.54
C VAL A 643 -10.79 36.41 35.45
N VAL A 644 -10.33 37.26 34.53
CA VAL A 644 -9.32 36.89 33.53
C VAL A 644 -8.00 36.56 34.25
N LYS A 645 -7.61 35.29 34.28
CA LYS A 645 -6.37 34.83 34.91
C LYS A 645 -5.23 34.61 33.92
N CYS A 646 -5.54 34.20 32.70
CA CYS A 646 -4.54 34.09 31.63
C CYS A 646 -5.14 34.48 30.28
N VAL A 647 -4.35 35.13 29.44
CA VAL A 647 -4.56 35.21 27.98
C VAL A 647 -3.33 34.64 27.30
N PHE A 648 -3.53 33.73 26.36
CA PHE A 648 -2.46 33.21 25.52
C PHE A 648 -2.82 33.14 24.03
N GLY A 649 -1.82 32.82 23.21
CA GLY A 649 -2.00 32.57 21.77
C GLY A 649 -0.80 31.84 21.18
N CYS A 650 -1.04 30.98 20.19
CA CYS A 650 -0.01 30.15 19.55
C CYS A 650 0.00 30.33 18.02
N ARG A 651 1.19 30.59 17.46
CA ARG A 651 1.46 30.74 16.01
C ARG A 651 0.62 31.81 15.27
N PHE A 652 -0.02 32.74 16.01
CA PHE A 652 -0.67 33.95 15.49
C PHE A 652 0.11 35.22 15.86
N LEU A 653 0.12 36.26 15.00
CA LEU A 653 0.81 37.52 15.26
C LEU A 653 0.04 38.72 14.71
N ARG A 654 -0.33 39.63 15.62
CA ARG A 654 -0.91 40.96 15.36
C ARG A 654 -0.39 41.91 16.43
N ARG A 655 0.57 42.78 16.09
CA ARG A 655 1.27 43.64 17.08
C ARG A 655 0.31 44.59 17.81
N ASP A 656 -0.71 45.05 17.11
CA ASP A 656 -1.87 45.79 17.63
C ASP A 656 -2.71 44.99 18.64
N LEU A 657 -2.93 43.69 18.40
CA LEU A 657 -3.59 42.80 19.36
C LEU A 657 -2.73 42.59 20.61
N LEU A 658 -1.42 42.39 20.45
CA LEU A 658 -0.49 42.21 21.59
C LEU A 658 -0.51 43.43 22.51
N LEU A 659 -0.46 44.64 21.94
CA LEU A 659 -0.65 45.91 22.67
C LEU A 659 -2.02 45.96 23.38
N ALA A 660 -3.10 45.68 22.65
CA ALA A 660 -4.45 45.73 23.20
C ALA A 660 -4.65 44.79 24.40
N VAL A 661 -4.09 43.58 24.34
CA VAL A 661 -4.11 42.58 25.43
C VAL A 661 -3.22 43.02 26.60
N ARG A 662 -1.97 43.43 26.35
CA ARG A 662 -1.03 43.91 27.38
C ARG A 662 -1.66 45.01 28.24
N ASP A 663 -2.29 45.97 27.59
CA ASP A 663 -2.94 47.11 28.24
C ASP A 663 -4.18 46.67 29.03
N ALA A 664 -5.06 45.86 28.41
CA ALA A 664 -6.38 45.50 28.95
C ALA A 664 -6.36 44.41 30.04
N LEU A 665 -5.30 43.60 30.13
CA LEU A 665 -5.18 42.55 31.15
C LEU A 665 -5.26 43.12 32.58
N PRO A 666 -6.01 42.48 33.51
CA PRO A 666 -6.00 42.85 34.92
C PRO A 666 -4.63 42.66 35.61
N ARG A 667 -4.44 43.34 36.74
CA ARG A 667 -3.27 43.14 37.62
C ARG A 667 -3.27 41.72 38.20
N GLY A 668 -2.11 41.08 38.23
CA GLY A 668 -1.92 39.68 38.60
C GLY A 668 -2.21 38.67 37.49
N SER A 669 -2.74 39.07 36.33
CA SER A 669 -3.05 38.16 35.23
C SER A 669 -1.79 37.79 34.41
N ILE A 670 -1.81 36.59 33.83
CA ILE A 670 -0.73 36.05 33.00
C ILE A 670 -0.98 36.38 31.52
N PHE A 671 0.07 36.82 30.84
CA PHE A 671 0.18 36.85 29.38
C PHE A 671 1.17 35.77 28.94
N ALA A 672 0.84 34.98 27.93
CA ALA A 672 1.74 33.97 27.37
C ALA A 672 1.61 33.90 25.84
N TRP A 673 2.72 33.81 25.10
CA TRP A 673 2.68 33.78 23.64
C TRP A 673 3.76 32.88 23.05
N SER A 674 3.43 32.21 21.95
CA SER A 674 4.39 31.44 21.17
C SER A 674 4.25 31.77 19.70
N HIS A 675 5.31 32.29 19.08
CA HIS A 675 5.30 32.66 17.67
C HIS A 675 6.68 32.52 17.01
N PHE A 676 6.70 32.44 15.69
CA PHE A 676 7.94 32.42 14.90
C PHE A 676 8.77 33.68 15.13
N VAL A 677 10.07 33.53 15.29
CA VAL A 677 10.99 34.63 15.64
C VAL A 677 12.23 34.59 14.76
N MET A 678 12.82 35.75 14.49
CA MET A 678 14.05 35.83 13.70
C MET A 678 15.21 35.08 14.40
N PRO A 679 16.02 34.26 13.69
CA PRO A 679 17.16 33.59 14.30
C PRO A 679 18.29 34.59 14.63
N ASP A 680 19.30 34.11 15.36
CA ASP A 680 20.51 34.88 15.70
C ASP A 680 21.27 35.41 14.46
N ASP A 681 21.18 34.71 13.34
CA ASP A 681 21.78 35.09 12.05
C ASP A 681 21.02 36.22 11.33
N GLY A 682 19.80 36.57 11.77
CA GLY A 682 18.94 37.55 11.11
C GLY A 682 18.32 37.07 9.79
N VAL A 683 18.52 35.80 9.40
CA VAL A 683 18.18 35.27 8.07
C VAL A 683 17.09 34.20 8.16
N TRP A 684 15.87 34.57 7.78
CA TRP A 684 14.76 33.63 7.70
C TRP A 684 14.87 32.69 6.48
N LYS A 685 15.35 31.46 6.73
CA LYS A 685 15.64 30.44 5.70
C LYS A 685 14.52 29.41 5.45
N TRP A 686 13.32 29.63 5.96
CA TRP A 686 12.18 28.70 5.81
C TRP A 686 11.10 29.29 4.89
N GLY A 687 10.47 28.44 4.08
CA GLY A 687 9.42 28.89 3.14
C GLY A 687 8.09 29.34 3.78
N HIS A 688 7.93 29.28 5.11
CA HIS A 688 6.74 29.80 5.79
C HIS A 688 6.97 30.10 7.29
N PRO A 689 6.60 31.29 7.82
CA PRO A 689 6.00 32.44 7.12
C PRO A 689 6.89 33.02 6.01
N THR A 690 6.28 33.71 5.05
CA THR A 690 6.99 34.31 3.90
C THR A 690 7.26 35.81 4.07
N LYS A 691 6.47 36.50 4.90
CA LYS A 691 6.61 37.94 5.15
C LYS A 691 7.32 38.18 6.47
N ARG A 692 8.24 39.15 6.50
CA ARG A 692 8.89 39.59 7.76
C ARG A 692 7.88 40.17 8.77
N SER A 693 6.76 40.73 8.31
CA SER A 693 5.66 41.17 9.19
C SER A 693 5.09 40.04 10.05
N ASP A 694 5.15 38.81 9.56
CA ASP A 694 4.49 37.63 10.12
C ASP A 694 5.50 36.81 10.96
N ILE A 695 6.59 37.45 11.39
CA ILE A 695 7.69 36.93 12.21
C ILE A 695 7.99 38.00 13.29
N LEU A 696 8.32 37.59 14.51
CA LEU A 696 8.83 38.49 15.56
C LEU A 696 10.30 38.83 15.32
N ASP A 697 10.72 40.08 15.59
CA ASP A 697 12.13 40.35 15.79
C ASP A 697 12.60 39.74 17.13
N ARG A 698 13.90 39.43 17.25
CA ARG A 698 14.42 38.80 18.49
C ARG A 698 14.20 39.69 19.70
N ASP A 699 13.73 39.11 20.80
CA ASP A 699 13.36 39.77 22.06
C ASP A 699 12.31 40.89 21.92
N GLU A 700 11.52 40.89 20.84
CA GLU A 700 10.47 41.89 20.61
C GLU A 700 9.41 41.88 21.72
N LEU A 701 8.98 40.71 22.19
CA LEU A 701 8.01 40.61 23.29
C LEU A 701 8.59 41.09 24.63
N CYS A 702 9.88 40.88 24.87
CA CYS A 702 10.56 41.48 26.03
C CYS A 702 10.51 43.01 25.97
N ARG A 703 10.85 43.62 24.83
CA ARG A 703 10.77 45.08 24.64
C ARG A 703 9.34 45.62 24.73
N LEU A 704 8.35 44.85 24.30
CA LEU A 704 6.93 45.24 24.29
C LEU A 704 6.29 45.28 25.70
N PHE A 705 6.80 44.46 26.63
CA PHE A 705 6.29 44.32 28.01
C PHE A 705 7.20 44.97 29.07
N ALA A 706 8.48 45.21 28.78
CA ALA A 706 9.40 45.92 29.67
C ALA A 706 8.87 47.33 29.99
N GLY A 707 8.84 47.68 31.28
CA GLY A 707 8.36 48.98 31.75
C GLY A 707 6.84 49.16 31.77
N CYS A 708 6.03 48.13 31.47
CA CYS A 708 4.57 48.23 31.39
C CYS A 708 3.81 47.56 32.57
N ASP A 709 4.35 47.60 33.79
CA ASP A 709 3.86 46.83 34.96
C ASP A 709 3.84 45.30 34.74
N TYR A 710 4.87 44.73 34.10
CA TYR A 710 5.01 43.27 33.93
C TYR A 710 6.33 42.74 34.45
N ASP A 711 6.27 41.53 35.03
CA ASP A 711 7.43 40.68 35.32
C ASP A 711 7.52 39.58 34.25
N ILE A 712 8.65 39.51 33.54
CA ILE A 712 8.89 38.50 32.51
C ILE A 712 9.30 37.20 33.22
N LEU A 713 8.48 36.16 33.06
CA LEU A 713 8.67 34.85 33.68
C LEU A 713 9.32 33.83 32.73
N LEU A 714 9.22 34.06 31.42
CA LEU A 714 9.83 33.24 30.38
C LEU A 714 10.14 34.07 29.13
N ASN A 715 11.32 33.87 28.55
CA ASN A 715 11.68 34.30 27.21
C ASN A 715 12.69 33.29 26.64
N GLU A 716 12.18 32.13 26.21
CA GLU A 716 12.99 31.03 25.70
C GLU A 716 12.86 30.91 24.17
N TYR A 717 13.78 30.18 23.55
CA TYR A 717 13.87 29.99 22.11
C TYR A 717 13.92 28.48 21.80
N GLU A 718 12.83 27.94 21.25
CA GLU A 718 12.75 26.54 20.83
C GLU A 718 12.70 26.39 19.29
N SER A 719 12.87 25.17 18.79
CA SER A 719 12.70 24.85 17.37
C SER A 719 11.45 23.99 17.17
N ASP A 720 10.59 24.35 16.21
CA ASP A 720 9.34 23.63 16.00
C ASP A 720 9.54 22.18 15.51
N SER A 721 8.68 21.29 15.99
CA SER A 721 8.74 19.85 15.68
C SER A 721 8.40 19.50 14.22
N ASP A 722 7.79 20.44 13.50
CA ASP A 722 7.41 20.29 12.09
C ASP A 722 8.62 20.49 11.15
N HIS A 723 9.34 21.60 11.30
CA HIS A 723 10.32 22.11 10.32
C HIS A 723 11.61 22.68 10.93
N GLY A 724 11.78 22.62 12.26
CA GLY A 724 12.92 23.21 12.96
C GLY A 724 12.94 24.74 12.90
N ARG A 725 11.76 25.39 12.78
CA ARG A 725 11.64 26.85 12.78
C ARG A 725 11.79 27.41 14.19
N PRO A 726 12.58 28.46 14.42
CA PRO A 726 12.67 29.10 15.73
C PRO A 726 11.33 29.70 16.16
N LEU A 727 10.92 29.36 17.38
CA LEU A 727 9.79 29.91 18.11
C LEU A 727 10.31 30.64 19.35
N ASN A 728 9.79 31.83 19.62
CA ASN A 728 9.96 32.48 20.92
C ASN A 728 8.83 32.01 21.85
N LEU A 729 9.19 31.51 23.04
CA LEU A 729 8.26 31.13 24.10
C LEU A 729 8.30 32.23 25.18
N PHE A 730 7.26 33.05 25.23
CA PHE A 730 7.19 34.20 26.12
C PHE A 730 6.09 34.04 27.17
N ILE A 731 6.39 34.35 28.42
CA ILE A 731 5.40 34.45 29.51
C ILE A 731 5.75 35.66 30.37
N ALA A 732 4.75 36.48 30.68
CA ALA A 732 4.86 37.58 31.63
C ALA A 732 3.63 37.62 32.56
N ARG A 733 3.79 38.04 33.82
CA ARG A 733 2.67 38.30 34.73
C ARG A 733 2.55 39.81 34.94
N LYS A 734 1.35 40.37 34.83
CA LYS A 734 1.10 41.78 35.16
C LYS A 734 1.21 41.94 36.67
N ARG A 735 1.98 42.92 37.14
CA ARG A 735 2.23 43.14 38.56
C ARG A 735 0.92 43.32 39.32
N VAL A 736 0.81 42.67 40.47
CA VAL A 736 -0.15 43.09 41.50
C VAL A 736 0.35 44.43 42.02
N ALA A 737 -0.56 45.35 42.37
CA ALA A 737 -0.14 46.57 43.05
C ALA A 737 0.52 46.18 44.38
N SER A 738 1.69 46.74 44.68
CA SER A 738 2.10 46.88 46.07
C SER A 738 0.99 47.63 46.81
N TYR A 739 0.55 47.09 47.94
CA TYR A 739 -0.09 47.90 48.96
C TYR A 739 1.04 48.70 49.61
N GLU A 740 1.14 49.97 49.23
CA GLU A 740 1.89 51.01 49.95
C GLU A 740 1.02 51.56 51.09
#